data_AF-A0A1Q9DZ88-F1
#
_entry.id   AF-A0A1Q9DZ88-F1
#
_cell.length_a   1.000
_cell.length_b   1.000
_cell.length_c   1.000
_cell.angle_alpha   90.00
_cell.angle_beta   90.00
_cell.angle_gamma   90.00
#
_symmetry.space_group_name_H-M   'P 1'
#
loop_
_entity.id
_entity.type
_entity.pdbx_description
1 polymer ?
#
loop_
_entity_poly.entity_id
_entity_poly.type
_entity_poly.pdbx_seq_one_letter_code
_entity_poly.pdbx_strand_id
1 'polypeptide(L)'
;MSPQSAFCATAVDALVVAPGQVTGPARRLQEVITNELDYTRTSISFTFLDDVEPPLQCQPSDCQPTATGIYAGVTISQVEIIIDPDTFNAPAAKLRVVYDEVDRAGANLGQCRYGNFPYGAHSATVNQPWSGVGASTITLDGSLQAKIDLATFLPLTFKMGGIYHLCYSDDGSFDPGHTDIVPQRIEVYGIYDTRTECAEDETCLTKRPYKCFLRRQAYNNMEDAYDGTTSCVIDYSYDGAGFRGLPGGGRGSWTGEFATNYDSNGMVTTEILRSCGSSGLGDFPAAFLCNADGQCGDLATRNPYIVPDPVHAYKRMNVPPGRPDLQGPTFKAYAVAACYCPDFQRCDSFSPDYVQQVGLLYFFATKVCPNGFEAVACALDFTGAAPQHRFALKVECPSTACTFAATSRVKVVMQEANNNLPAWDPSSGCGAAVHGINALGVQVLPSDDNPDVATMNGGMRQDYKIWNFKNSSSGLIFDTKTSGFQFRITVGLDKTLAALASQHLGSQRAPVPVLFARPGSRALGRGMTTPDLFTTVGFEKSKIGANDTELGYAIKRTRLIGLLVGSLGCIGILALVGVWSQFEIHLERRSLHRELRKEEHHAASKLAQVGMELWSEYRDDIHESHEAQMLMKLLNVTYQSFEARVKATVDETSKDLGLNKEKAAKLADTLLHLVADQQQMGLKHTKRLVDHLVEAGKRAVPLEKHTEKEVLQEMQQEEKMIEEEGEPEYALPGDNETGDPLKGMLEGFFWVFNDYEREFSGKPRSMLHPGNAAYDALKSLGDKMNDLTEAQIAEELDKIDLGAVGAGLGSGRVLPAKDIVEELLMIGNIPHKELRGLEEAWKSGQQDSVQIFGRLAAMHEQHKIPSGWLQRGIDEDEREEIAEEEQAEKLEGEAAKA
;
A
#
# COMPACT_ATOMS: atom_id res chain seq x y z
N MET A 1 -44.08 -41.30 39.42
CA MET A 1 -43.60 -42.63 39.86
C MET A 1 -42.26 -42.43 40.55
N SER A 2 -41.99 -43.15 41.65
CA SER A 2 -40.64 -43.34 42.24
C SER A 2 -40.08 -44.71 41.80
N PRO A 3 -38.83 -45.16 42.14
CA PRO A 3 -38.21 -45.29 43.49
C PRO A 3 -36.96 -44.37 43.69
N GLN A 4 -36.51 -43.98 44.91
CA GLN A 4 -35.81 -44.70 46.01
C GLN A 4 -34.37 -45.17 45.64
N SER A 5 -33.30 -44.50 46.12
CA SER A 5 -32.48 -44.78 47.35
C SER A 5 -31.25 -45.69 47.08
N ALA A 6 -30.14 -45.75 47.84
CA ALA A 6 -29.86 -45.29 49.21
C ALA A 6 -28.34 -45.03 49.50
N PHE A 7 -28.06 -44.33 50.60
CA PHE A 7 -26.90 -44.37 51.53
C PHE A 7 -25.53 -44.96 51.11
N CYS A 8 -24.46 -44.25 51.48
CA CYS A 8 -23.52 -44.75 52.51
C CYS A 8 -22.77 -43.60 53.24
N ALA A 9 -22.64 -43.69 54.56
CA ALA A 9 -21.82 -42.81 55.40
C ALA A 9 -21.43 -43.56 56.69
N THR A 10 -20.19 -43.44 57.15
CA THR A 10 -19.66 -44.16 58.32
C THR A 10 -19.04 -43.22 59.34
N ALA A 11 -19.19 -43.58 60.62
CA ALA A 11 -18.83 -42.74 61.76
C ALA A 11 -17.32 -42.75 62.09
N VAL A 12 -16.91 -41.77 62.91
CA VAL A 12 -15.67 -41.80 63.69
C VAL A 12 -16.09 -41.82 65.17
N ASP A 13 -15.59 -42.79 65.93
CA ASP A 13 -15.98 -43.00 67.33
C ASP A 13 -15.36 -41.97 68.29
N ALA A 14 -16.10 -41.66 69.36
CA ALA A 14 -15.64 -40.77 70.42
C ALA A 14 -14.89 -41.54 71.51
N LEU A 15 -13.58 -41.31 71.65
CA LEU A 15 -12.79 -41.88 72.75
C LEU A 15 -12.73 -40.92 73.95
N VAL A 16 -13.48 -41.23 75.00
CA VAL A 16 -13.44 -40.49 76.28
C VAL A 16 -12.20 -40.89 77.09
N VAL A 17 -11.36 -39.92 77.45
CA VAL A 17 -10.19 -40.11 78.34
C VAL A 17 -10.32 -39.20 79.55
N ALA A 18 -10.03 -39.72 80.74
CA ALA A 18 -10.24 -39.05 82.03
C ALA A 18 -9.16 -37.99 82.35
N PRO A 19 -9.47 -36.95 83.14
CA PRO A 19 -8.52 -35.91 83.52
C PRO A 19 -7.55 -36.38 84.60
N GLY A 20 -6.30 -36.67 84.21
CA GLY A 20 -5.17 -36.90 85.13
C GLY A 20 -4.29 -35.65 85.25
N GLN A 21 -3.90 -35.28 86.48
CA GLN A 21 -2.97 -34.17 86.71
C GLN A 21 -1.54 -34.55 86.27
N VAL A 22 -0.94 -33.74 85.39
CA VAL A 22 0.52 -33.73 85.15
C VAL A 22 0.98 -32.29 85.10
N THR A 23 1.90 -31.93 86.00
CA THR A 23 2.53 -30.61 86.08
C THR A 23 3.89 -30.64 85.39
N GLY A 24 4.07 -29.90 84.29
CA GLY A 24 5.36 -29.77 83.61
C GLY A 24 5.31 -28.81 82.40
N PRO A 25 6.09 -27.72 82.36
CA PRO A 25 6.00 -26.72 81.30
C PRO A 25 6.93 -27.07 80.11
N ALA A 26 6.38 -27.66 79.04
CA ALA A 26 7.13 -27.89 77.80
C ALA A 26 6.28 -27.87 76.51
N ARG A 27 5.08 -27.27 76.51
CA ARG A 27 4.43 -26.88 75.25
C ARG A 27 5.15 -25.65 74.67
N ARG A 28 6.22 -25.91 73.91
CA ARG A 28 6.38 -25.13 72.68
C ARG A 28 5.12 -25.40 71.86
N LEU A 29 4.38 -24.35 71.53
CA LEU A 29 3.60 -24.40 70.31
C LEU A 29 4.64 -24.64 69.20
N GLN A 30 4.47 -25.69 68.42
CA GLN A 30 4.91 -25.60 67.04
C GLN A 30 3.93 -24.60 66.44
N GLU A 31 4.39 -23.41 66.08
CA GLU A 31 3.65 -22.63 65.10
C GLU A 31 3.35 -23.56 63.92
N VAL A 32 2.09 -23.56 63.50
CA VAL A 32 1.71 -24.27 62.28
C VAL A 32 2.30 -23.45 61.17
N ILE A 33 3.44 -23.90 60.64
CA ILE A 33 4.05 -23.35 59.42
C ILE A 33 3.03 -23.58 58.32
N THR A 34 2.21 -22.56 58.08
CA THR A 34 1.28 -22.51 56.96
C THR A 34 2.09 -22.11 55.75
N ASN A 35 2.20 -23.00 54.76
CA ASN A 35 2.88 -22.74 53.50
C ASN A 35 2.04 -21.79 52.62
N GLU A 36 1.73 -20.63 53.17
CA GLU A 36 0.76 -19.64 52.73
C GLU A 36 1.29 -18.23 53.01
N LEU A 37 1.38 -17.39 51.97
CA LEU A 37 1.81 -15.99 52.05
C LEU A 37 0.70 -15.09 52.61
N ASP A 38 1.03 -14.21 53.58
CA ASP A 38 0.12 -13.13 53.98
C ASP A 38 0.10 -12.05 52.89
N TYR A 39 -0.98 -12.02 52.12
CA TYR A 39 -1.18 -11.06 51.03
C TYR A 39 -1.23 -9.60 51.49
N THR A 40 -1.50 -9.34 52.77
CA THR A 40 -1.52 -7.97 53.33
C THR A 40 -0.13 -7.45 53.71
N ARG A 41 0.88 -8.33 53.76
CA ARG A 41 2.27 -8.01 54.12
C ARG A 41 3.27 -8.30 53.00
N THR A 42 2.93 -9.20 52.08
CA THR A 42 3.79 -9.55 50.95
C THR A 42 3.88 -8.38 49.97
N SER A 43 5.07 -7.79 49.88
CA SER A 43 5.39 -6.73 48.91
C SER A 43 6.48 -7.19 47.96
N ILE A 44 6.44 -6.66 46.73
CA ILE A 44 7.42 -6.95 45.69
C ILE A 44 8.05 -5.66 45.16
N SER A 45 9.33 -5.71 44.83
CA SER A 45 9.99 -4.66 44.09
C SER A 45 10.93 -5.20 43.00
N PHE A 46 11.02 -4.44 41.92
CA PHE A 46 11.88 -4.71 40.77
C PHE A 46 12.92 -3.59 40.64
N THR A 47 14.16 -3.97 40.35
CA THR A 47 15.23 -3.04 39.95
C THR A 47 15.70 -3.43 38.56
N PHE A 48 15.93 -2.43 37.70
CA PHE A 48 16.36 -2.61 36.32
C PHE A 48 17.87 -2.44 36.21
N LEU A 49 18.50 -2.99 35.16
CA LEU A 49 19.97 -3.07 35.08
C LEU A 49 20.67 -1.73 34.84
N ASP A 50 20.02 -0.80 34.14
CA ASP A 50 20.68 0.36 33.54
C ASP A 50 20.32 1.71 34.21
N ASP A 51 19.73 1.70 35.40
CA ASP A 51 19.27 2.87 36.20
C ASP A 51 18.30 3.85 35.47
N VAL A 52 17.82 3.50 34.27
CA VAL A 52 16.94 4.34 33.42
C VAL A 52 15.58 4.61 34.09
N GLU A 53 14.97 3.57 34.63
CA GLU A 53 13.67 3.64 35.29
C GLU A 53 13.82 3.52 36.81
N PRO A 54 13.06 4.31 37.60
CA PRO A 54 13.08 4.17 39.05
C PRO A 54 12.60 2.77 39.46
N PRO A 55 13.15 2.18 40.54
CA PRO A 55 12.78 0.83 40.95
C PRO A 55 11.29 0.75 41.28
N LEU A 56 10.59 -0.14 40.57
CA LEU A 56 9.14 -0.33 40.72
C LEU A 56 8.86 -1.02 42.06
N GLN A 57 8.45 -0.26 43.06
CA GLN A 57 8.07 -0.76 44.39
C GLN A 57 6.56 -0.91 44.53
N CYS A 58 6.07 -2.14 44.65
CA CYS A 58 4.68 -2.42 44.97
C CYS A 58 4.50 -2.77 46.45
N GLN A 59 4.23 -1.73 47.25
CA GLN A 59 3.71 -1.89 48.61
C GLN A 59 2.27 -2.43 48.58
N PRO A 60 1.80 -3.16 49.62
CA PRO A 60 0.47 -3.81 49.61
C PRO A 60 -0.71 -2.83 49.62
N SER A 61 -0.46 -1.55 49.94
CA SER A 61 -1.43 -0.45 49.91
C SER A 61 -1.41 0.39 48.62
N ASP A 62 -0.28 0.40 47.91
CA ASP A 62 0.03 1.47 46.95
C ASP A 62 -0.07 0.99 45.50
N CYS A 63 0.31 -0.27 45.25
CA CYS A 63 -0.08 -0.92 44.00
C CYS A 63 -1.53 -1.43 44.12
N GLN A 64 -2.37 -0.95 43.20
CA GLN A 64 -3.48 -1.74 42.64
C GLN A 64 -2.98 -3.17 42.33
N PRO A 65 -3.84 -4.21 42.26
CA PRO A 65 -3.42 -5.63 42.29
C PRO A 65 -2.62 -6.16 41.09
N THR A 66 -1.97 -5.29 40.33
CA THR A 66 -1.11 -5.58 39.19
C THR A 66 0.02 -4.56 39.14
N ALA A 67 1.27 -5.02 39.24
CA ALA A 67 2.46 -4.25 38.95
C ALA A 67 2.52 -3.97 37.43
N THR A 68 2.57 -2.69 37.05
CA THR A 68 2.57 -2.21 35.66
C THR A 68 3.85 -1.42 35.38
N GLY A 69 4.10 -1.10 34.10
CA GLY A 69 5.35 -0.43 33.70
C GLY A 69 6.55 -1.37 33.64
N ILE A 70 6.33 -2.69 33.67
CA ILE A 70 7.36 -3.65 33.27
C ILE A 70 7.21 -3.87 31.77
N TYR A 71 8.31 -3.80 31.05
CA TYR A 71 8.38 -4.13 29.63
C TYR A 71 9.08 -5.48 29.48
N ALA A 72 8.75 -6.24 28.44
CA ALA A 72 9.56 -7.41 28.09
C ALA A 72 10.94 -6.96 27.57
N GLY A 73 11.89 -7.88 27.39
CA GLY A 73 13.28 -7.66 26.99
C GLY A 73 14.15 -6.88 27.97
N VAL A 74 13.58 -5.97 28.76
CA VAL A 74 14.25 -5.25 29.84
C VAL A 74 14.83 -6.25 30.83
N THR A 75 16.08 -6.01 31.23
CA THR A 75 16.80 -6.88 32.14
C THR A 75 16.65 -6.38 33.56
N ILE A 76 15.88 -7.12 34.36
CA ILE A 76 15.63 -6.85 35.77
C ILE A 76 16.83 -7.39 36.56
N SER A 77 17.60 -6.47 37.15
CA SER A 77 18.82 -6.68 37.94
C SER A 77 18.54 -7.05 39.40
N GLN A 78 17.29 -6.89 39.86
CA GLN A 78 16.88 -7.35 41.19
C GLN A 78 15.38 -7.67 41.23
N VAL A 79 15.03 -8.79 41.86
CA VAL A 79 13.65 -9.06 42.31
C VAL A 79 13.70 -9.28 43.82
N GLU A 80 13.01 -8.43 44.58
CA GLU A 80 13.01 -8.49 46.04
C GLU A 80 11.58 -8.62 46.54
N ILE A 81 11.34 -9.68 47.32
CA ILE A 81 10.04 -9.98 47.92
C ILE A 81 10.19 -9.97 49.44
N ILE A 82 9.42 -9.12 50.10
CA ILE A 82 9.37 -9.02 51.56
C ILE A 82 8.24 -9.93 52.03
N ILE A 83 8.56 -10.91 52.86
CA ILE A 83 7.65 -11.94 53.37
C ILE A 83 7.65 -11.87 54.92
N ASP A 84 6.53 -12.22 55.55
CA ASP A 84 6.39 -12.20 57.01
C ASP A 84 7.14 -13.40 57.65
N PRO A 85 8.01 -13.20 58.66
CA PRO A 85 8.95 -14.24 59.12
C PRO A 85 8.34 -15.54 59.64
N ASP A 86 7.10 -15.50 60.12
CA ASP A 86 6.49 -16.62 60.84
C ASP A 86 5.91 -17.71 59.91
N THR A 87 6.04 -17.55 58.58
CA THR A 87 5.34 -18.37 57.57
C THR A 87 6.18 -19.42 56.84
N PHE A 88 7.49 -19.23 56.63
CA PHE A 88 8.27 -20.08 55.71
C PHE A 88 9.73 -20.34 56.10
N ASN A 89 10.24 -21.51 55.68
CA ASN A 89 11.64 -21.94 55.84
C ASN A 89 12.45 -21.65 54.56
N ALA A 90 13.17 -20.52 54.51
CA ALA A 90 13.72 -19.99 53.26
C ALA A 90 15.07 -20.55 52.67
N PRO A 91 15.89 -21.42 53.30
CA PRO A 91 17.26 -21.66 52.81
C PRO A 91 17.36 -22.50 51.53
N ALA A 92 16.25 -23.05 51.03
CA ALA A 92 16.16 -23.73 49.74
C ALA A 92 15.16 -23.05 48.78
N ALA A 93 14.59 -21.90 49.18
CA ALA A 93 13.46 -21.31 48.51
C ALA A 93 13.78 -20.75 47.12
N LYS A 94 12.75 -20.70 46.27
CA LYS A 94 12.87 -20.29 44.87
C LYS A 94 11.66 -19.53 44.36
N LEU A 95 11.92 -18.68 43.37
CA LEU A 95 10.89 -18.04 42.55
C LEU A 95 10.85 -18.64 41.14
N ARG A 96 9.66 -18.83 40.59
CA ARG A 96 9.43 -19.19 39.18
C ARG A 96 8.33 -18.32 38.59
N VAL A 97 8.49 -17.89 37.34
CA VAL A 97 7.43 -17.16 36.62
C VAL A 97 6.40 -18.14 36.07
N VAL A 98 5.12 -17.79 36.23
CA VAL A 98 3.95 -18.48 35.67
C VAL A 98 3.01 -17.47 35.02
N TYR A 99 2.05 -17.94 34.22
CA TYR A 99 1.02 -17.08 33.62
C TYR A 99 -0.12 -16.78 34.62
N ASP A 100 -0.98 -15.81 34.26
CA ASP A 100 -2.11 -15.29 35.06
C ASP A 100 -3.18 -16.35 35.41
N GLU A 101 -3.26 -17.45 34.67
CA GLU A 101 -4.21 -18.55 34.91
C GLU A 101 -3.88 -19.41 36.15
N VAL A 102 -2.69 -19.25 36.74
CA VAL A 102 -2.37 -19.89 38.03
C VAL A 102 -2.98 -19.06 39.16
N ASP A 103 -4.06 -19.57 39.75
CA ASP A 103 -4.55 -19.04 41.00
C ASP A 103 -3.86 -19.68 42.23
N ARG A 104 -4.21 -19.20 43.42
CA ARG A 104 -3.67 -19.68 44.69
C ARG A 104 -3.90 -21.17 44.96
N ALA A 105 -5.04 -21.72 44.53
CA ALA A 105 -5.34 -23.14 44.64
C ALA A 105 -4.55 -23.95 43.59
N GLY A 106 -4.41 -23.42 42.38
CA GLY A 106 -3.56 -23.96 41.33
C GLY A 106 -2.09 -24.07 41.73
N ALA A 107 -1.53 -23.01 42.33
CA ALA A 107 -0.18 -23.02 42.90
C ALA A 107 0.01 -24.14 43.94
N ASN A 108 -0.90 -24.20 44.91
CA ASN A 108 -0.92 -25.24 45.96
C ASN A 108 -1.10 -26.67 45.40
N LEU A 109 -1.73 -26.83 44.23
CA LEU A 109 -1.87 -28.10 43.50
C LEU A 109 -0.67 -28.42 42.58
N GLY A 110 0.40 -27.61 42.60
CA GLY A 110 1.61 -27.85 41.81
C GLY A 110 1.53 -27.39 40.36
N GLN A 111 0.65 -26.44 40.00
CA GLN A 111 0.67 -25.80 38.67
C GLN A 111 1.98 -25.07 38.39
N CYS A 112 2.64 -24.58 39.44
CA CYS A 112 3.96 -23.96 39.39
C CYS A 112 5.10 -24.92 39.01
N ARG A 113 4.89 -26.24 38.99
CA ARG A 113 5.95 -27.23 38.74
C ARG A 113 6.51 -27.13 37.31
N TYR A 114 7.84 -27.28 37.18
CA TYR A 114 8.46 -27.39 35.86
C TYR A 114 7.87 -28.57 35.05
N GLY A 115 7.66 -28.35 33.75
CA GLY A 115 6.96 -29.29 32.86
C GLY A 115 5.43 -29.17 32.86
N ASN A 116 4.83 -28.41 33.79
CA ASN A 116 3.40 -28.11 33.77
C ASN A 116 3.11 -26.91 32.83
N PHE A 117 3.32 -27.15 31.54
CA PHE A 117 3.38 -26.09 30.51
C PHE A 117 2.10 -25.25 30.30
N PRO A 118 0.85 -25.71 30.53
CA PRO A 118 -0.34 -24.86 30.39
C PRO A 118 -0.38 -23.66 31.35
N TYR A 119 0.52 -23.65 32.35
CA TYR A 119 0.49 -22.74 33.49
C TYR A 119 1.86 -22.08 33.71
N GLY A 120 2.95 -22.85 33.61
CA GLY A 120 4.29 -22.34 33.84
C GLY A 120 4.93 -21.71 32.61
N ALA A 121 5.46 -20.49 32.75
CA ALA A 121 6.16 -19.80 31.67
C ALA A 121 7.36 -20.63 31.16
N HIS A 122 7.59 -20.59 29.84
CA HIS A 122 8.61 -21.41 29.17
C HIS A 122 9.83 -20.57 28.76
N SER A 123 10.92 -21.25 28.36
CA SER A 123 12.21 -20.62 28.01
C SER A 123 12.14 -19.60 26.87
N ALA A 124 11.05 -19.60 26.09
CA ALA A 124 10.76 -18.61 25.06
C ALA A 124 9.97 -17.39 25.55
N THR A 125 9.23 -17.46 26.68
CA THR A 125 8.52 -16.31 27.28
C THR A 125 9.30 -15.67 28.43
N VAL A 126 10.14 -16.43 29.15
CA VAL A 126 11.06 -15.91 30.18
C VAL A 126 12.39 -16.64 30.07
N ASN A 127 13.50 -16.02 30.45
CA ASN A 127 14.80 -16.69 30.48
C ASN A 127 14.91 -17.79 31.57
N GLN A 128 15.94 -18.63 31.44
CA GLN A 128 16.33 -19.58 32.48
C GLN A 128 17.17 -18.86 33.56
N PRO A 129 17.03 -19.20 34.86
CA PRO A 129 16.28 -20.34 35.42
C PRO A 129 14.79 -20.06 35.69
N TRP A 130 14.34 -18.82 35.53
CA TRP A 130 13.00 -18.32 35.91
C TRP A 130 11.83 -19.06 35.25
N SER A 131 11.99 -19.51 34.00
CA SER A 131 11.02 -20.39 33.31
C SER A 131 11.15 -21.86 33.70
N GLY A 132 12.31 -22.29 34.21
CA GLY A 132 12.67 -23.69 34.42
C GLY A 132 12.56 -24.15 35.87
N VAL A 133 13.71 -24.44 36.48
CA VAL A 133 13.85 -25.01 37.83
C VAL A 133 13.69 -24.00 38.98
N GLY A 134 13.35 -22.75 38.65
CA GLY A 134 13.26 -21.60 39.55
C GLY A 134 14.60 -20.94 39.83
N ALA A 135 14.58 -19.62 40.05
CA ALA A 135 15.71 -18.85 40.55
C ALA A 135 15.80 -19.02 42.08
N SER A 136 17.00 -19.28 42.61
CA SER A 136 17.24 -19.41 44.05
C SER A 136 17.17 -18.07 44.76
N THR A 137 16.51 -18.00 45.91
CA THR A 137 16.49 -16.80 46.76
C THR A 137 17.71 -16.71 47.67
N ILE A 138 18.04 -15.50 48.12
CA ILE A 138 19.01 -15.23 49.19
C ILE A 138 18.25 -14.57 50.37
N THR A 139 18.56 -14.97 51.60
CA THR A 139 18.04 -14.33 52.81
C THR A 139 19.08 -13.35 53.37
N LEU A 140 18.68 -12.11 53.69
CA LEU A 140 19.56 -11.10 54.29
C LEU A 140 19.33 -10.91 55.79
N ASP A 141 20.43 -10.85 56.55
CA ASP A 141 20.55 -10.33 57.92
C ASP A 141 19.53 -10.80 58.98
N GLY A 142 18.92 -11.97 58.78
CA GLY A 142 18.04 -12.64 59.76
C GLY A 142 16.60 -12.14 59.77
N SER A 143 16.28 -11.08 59.02
CA SER A 143 14.93 -10.84 58.53
C SER A 143 14.63 -11.78 57.36
N LEU A 144 13.42 -12.36 57.30
CA LEU A 144 13.01 -13.24 56.19
C LEU A 144 12.57 -12.47 54.93
N GLN A 145 13.39 -11.49 54.54
CA GLN A 145 13.34 -10.89 53.21
C GLN A 145 13.91 -11.87 52.19
N ALA A 146 13.09 -12.27 51.22
CA ALA A 146 13.48 -13.15 50.11
C ALA A 146 13.97 -12.28 48.95
N LYS A 147 15.23 -11.88 49.01
CA LYS A 147 15.88 -11.06 47.97
C LYS A 147 16.55 -11.98 46.96
N ILE A 148 16.26 -11.82 45.67
CA ILE A 148 17.10 -12.40 44.61
C ILE A 148 18.05 -11.31 44.11
N ASP A 149 19.27 -11.34 44.63
CA ASP A 149 20.37 -10.49 44.17
C ASP A 149 20.97 -11.07 42.88
N LEU A 150 20.54 -10.50 41.75
CA LEU A 150 20.94 -10.97 40.41
C LEU A 150 22.32 -10.44 39.99
N ALA A 151 23.07 -9.76 40.87
CA ALA A 151 24.51 -9.62 40.70
C ALA A 151 25.26 -10.96 40.84
N THR A 152 24.60 -12.00 41.38
CA THR A 152 25.15 -13.37 41.53
C THR A 152 24.41 -14.45 40.74
N PHE A 153 23.29 -14.11 40.09
CA PHE A 153 22.41 -15.05 39.36
C PHE A 153 22.03 -14.50 37.98
N LEU A 154 21.43 -15.33 37.11
CA LEU A 154 20.97 -14.86 35.81
C LEU A 154 19.77 -13.90 35.98
N PRO A 155 19.85 -12.63 35.53
CA PRO A 155 18.83 -11.61 35.76
C PRO A 155 17.48 -11.99 35.13
N LEU A 156 16.39 -11.39 35.60
CA LEU A 156 15.06 -11.71 35.07
C LEU A 156 14.84 -10.94 33.75
N THR A 157 14.55 -11.67 32.68
CA THR A 157 14.21 -11.11 31.37
C THR A 157 12.98 -11.83 30.84
N PHE A 158 11.83 -11.15 30.91
CA PHE A 158 10.67 -11.50 30.12
C PHE A 158 11.02 -11.34 28.63
N LYS A 159 10.46 -12.16 27.75
CA LYS A 159 10.76 -12.17 26.30
C LYS A 159 9.55 -11.83 25.44
N MET A 160 8.38 -11.81 26.05
CA MET A 160 7.10 -11.46 25.48
C MET A 160 6.30 -10.66 26.51
N GLY A 161 5.36 -9.85 26.04
CA GLY A 161 4.37 -9.25 26.93
C GLY A 161 3.41 -10.28 27.53
N GLY A 162 2.50 -9.84 28.37
CA GLY A 162 1.46 -10.68 28.97
C GLY A 162 1.07 -10.24 30.37
N ILE A 163 0.36 -11.11 31.08
CA ILE A 163 0.18 -11.01 32.53
C ILE A 163 0.76 -12.29 33.14
N TYR A 164 1.53 -12.11 34.21
CA TYR A 164 2.31 -13.15 34.86
C TYR A 164 2.12 -13.10 36.38
N HIS A 165 2.50 -14.18 37.05
CA HIS A 165 2.70 -14.22 38.50
C HIS A 165 4.07 -14.82 38.82
N LEU A 166 4.51 -14.64 40.07
CA LEU A 166 5.61 -15.41 40.64
C LEU A 166 5.04 -16.47 41.59
N CYS A 167 5.38 -17.73 41.34
CA CYS A 167 5.25 -18.77 42.35
C CYS A 167 6.47 -18.72 43.28
N TYR A 168 6.22 -18.81 44.58
CA TYR A 168 7.22 -18.98 45.62
C TYR A 168 7.12 -20.41 46.18
N SER A 169 8.23 -21.14 46.18
CA SER A 169 8.33 -22.48 46.79
C SER A 169 9.37 -22.46 47.90
N ASP A 170 9.06 -23.07 49.05
CA ASP A 170 9.85 -23.02 50.29
C ASP A 170 11.05 -23.97 50.26
N ASP A 171 10.85 -25.19 49.77
CA ASP A 171 11.91 -26.18 49.56
C ASP A 171 12.53 -26.12 48.14
N GLY A 172 11.96 -25.30 47.25
CA GLY A 172 12.39 -25.13 45.88
C GLY A 172 12.02 -26.29 44.95
N SER A 173 11.11 -27.18 45.35
CA SER A 173 10.58 -28.29 44.53
C SER A 173 9.51 -27.84 43.54
N PHE A 174 8.71 -26.82 43.92
CA PHE A 174 7.41 -26.49 43.33
C PHE A 174 6.40 -27.67 43.33
N ASP A 175 6.51 -28.60 44.28
CA ASP A 175 5.54 -29.68 44.51
C ASP A 175 4.28 -29.19 45.26
N PRO A 176 3.16 -29.95 45.22
CA PRO A 176 1.91 -29.57 45.87
C PRO A 176 2.05 -29.38 47.39
N GLY A 177 1.46 -28.31 47.93
CA GLY A 177 1.61 -27.89 49.33
C GLY A 177 2.96 -27.26 49.71
N HIS A 178 3.91 -27.20 48.78
CA HIS A 178 5.21 -26.52 48.92
C HIS A 178 5.33 -25.30 48.00
N THR A 179 4.18 -24.72 47.62
CA THR A 179 4.12 -23.56 46.73
C THR A 179 2.89 -22.68 46.98
N ASP A 180 3.11 -21.37 47.10
CA ASP A 180 2.06 -20.34 47.04
C ASP A 180 2.42 -19.30 45.96
N ILE A 181 1.51 -18.38 45.67
CA ILE A 181 1.64 -17.37 44.61
C ILE A 181 1.74 -15.97 45.20
N VAL A 182 2.67 -15.16 44.65
CA VAL A 182 2.87 -13.77 45.04
C VAL A 182 1.65 -12.95 44.58
N PRO A 183 1.01 -12.18 45.48
CA PRO A 183 -0.32 -11.62 45.23
C PRO A 183 -0.36 -10.55 44.12
N GLN A 184 0.74 -9.82 43.91
CA GLN A 184 0.84 -8.87 42.82
C GLN A 184 0.95 -9.61 41.48
N ARG A 185 -0.03 -9.41 40.60
CA ARG A 185 0.09 -9.76 39.18
C ARG A 185 1.18 -8.89 38.55
N ILE A 186 1.82 -9.37 37.50
CA ILE A 186 2.91 -8.69 36.80
C ILE A 186 2.45 -8.48 35.36
N GLU A 187 2.07 -7.25 35.03
CA GLU A 187 1.67 -6.86 33.67
C GLU A 187 2.89 -6.38 32.90
N VAL A 188 3.22 -7.13 31.84
CA VAL A 188 4.38 -6.92 31.00
C VAL A 188 3.93 -6.41 29.64
N TYR A 189 4.36 -5.21 29.28
CA TYR A 189 4.03 -4.60 28.00
C TYR A 189 4.87 -5.19 26.86
N GLY A 190 4.18 -5.51 25.75
CA GLY A 190 4.74 -6.21 24.59
C GLY A 190 3.68 -7.04 23.84
N ILE A 191 4.14 -7.75 22.81
CA ILE A 191 3.35 -8.76 22.10
C ILE A 191 3.49 -10.10 22.83
N TYR A 192 2.39 -10.84 23.01
CA TYR A 192 2.36 -12.11 23.74
C TYR A 192 1.97 -13.29 22.84
N ASP A 193 2.46 -14.49 23.19
CA ASP A 193 2.02 -15.77 22.66
C ASP A 193 2.17 -16.84 23.75
N THR A 194 1.06 -17.38 24.23
CA THR A 194 1.02 -18.37 25.32
C THR A 194 1.16 -19.81 24.83
N ARG A 195 1.27 -20.04 23.51
CA ARG A 195 1.30 -21.39 22.93
C ARG A 195 2.59 -22.11 23.30
N THR A 196 2.43 -23.12 24.16
CA THR A 196 3.50 -23.91 24.80
C THR A 196 4.40 -24.67 23.82
N GLU A 197 3.97 -24.83 22.57
CA GLU A 197 4.70 -25.48 21.48
C GLU A 197 5.90 -24.67 20.95
N CYS A 198 6.27 -23.55 21.61
CA CYS A 198 7.54 -22.83 21.47
C CYS A 198 8.82 -23.65 21.80
N ALA A 199 8.70 -25.00 21.85
CA ALA A 199 9.79 -25.95 21.97
C ALA A 199 10.43 -26.31 20.62
N GLU A 200 9.71 -26.12 19.50
CA GLU A 200 10.27 -26.21 18.15
C GLU A 200 10.40 -24.81 17.51
N ASP A 201 11.38 -24.67 16.63
CA ASP A 201 11.98 -23.38 16.31
C ASP A 201 11.15 -22.46 15.39
N GLU A 202 10.00 -22.91 14.87
CA GLU A 202 9.16 -22.13 13.94
C GLU A 202 7.87 -21.56 14.56
N THR A 203 7.46 -22.04 15.74
CA THR A 203 6.16 -21.70 16.37
C THR A 203 6.19 -20.40 17.18
N CYS A 204 7.36 -20.08 17.76
CA CYS A 204 7.60 -18.94 18.63
C CYS A 204 7.70 -17.62 17.85
N LEU A 205 7.07 -16.54 18.36
CA LEU A 205 7.10 -15.20 17.74
C LEU A 205 8.48 -14.75 17.29
N THR A 206 9.54 -14.98 18.08
CA THR A 206 10.90 -14.53 17.75
C THR A 206 11.48 -15.16 16.46
N LYS A 207 10.94 -16.30 16.02
CA LYS A 207 11.36 -17.04 14.83
C LYS A 207 10.25 -17.26 13.80
N ARG A 208 9.01 -16.87 14.11
CA ARG A 208 7.80 -17.10 13.30
C ARG A 208 7.98 -16.54 11.88
N PRO A 209 7.88 -17.36 10.82
CA PRO A 209 8.15 -16.92 9.45
C PRO A 209 6.95 -16.21 8.81
N TYR A 210 7.13 -14.95 8.42
CA TYR A 210 6.18 -14.19 7.59
C TYR A 210 6.77 -14.05 6.17
N LYS A 211 6.13 -14.68 5.18
CA LYS A 211 6.61 -14.82 3.79
C LYS A 211 5.94 -13.79 2.86
N CYS A 212 6.58 -12.63 2.70
CA CYS A 212 6.09 -11.54 1.87
C CYS A 212 6.73 -11.57 0.46
N PHE A 213 6.18 -10.84 -0.50
CA PHE A 213 6.79 -10.71 -1.84
C PHE A 213 7.21 -9.26 -2.12
N LEU A 214 8.09 -9.08 -3.10
CA LEU A 214 8.45 -7.77 -3.66
C LEU A 214 8.08 -7.72 -5.15
N ARG A 215 7.46 -6.62 -5.56
CA ARG A 215 7.30 -6.26 -6.98
C ARG A 215 8.56 -5.52 -7.44
N ARG A 216 8.85 -5.54 -8.75
CA ARG A 216 9.95 -4.81 -9.38
C ARG A 216 9.36 -3.60 -10.11
N GLN A 217 10.02 -2.43 -10.04
CA GLN A 217 9.52 -1.16 -10.62
C GLN A 217 8.14 -0.73 -10.09
N ALA A 218 7.78 -1.20 -8.88
CA ALA A 218 6.44 -1.06 -8.31
C ALA A 218 6.45 -1.42 -6.80
N TYR A 219 5.55 -0.81 -6.04
CA TYR A 219 5.28 -1.14 -4.64
C TYR A 219 4.58 -2.52 -4.53
N ASN A 220 4.71 -3.21 -3.39
CA ASN A 220 4.18 -4.59 -3.22
C ASN A 220 2.74 -4.68 -2.66
N ASN A 221 1.96 -3.60 -2.73
CA ASN A 221 0.49 -3.58 -2.55
C ASN A 221 -0.24 -3.64 -3.91
N MET A 222 -1.56 -3.41 -3.92
CA MET A 222 -2.36 -3.36 -5.15
C MET A 222 -2.44 -1.96 -5.75
N GLU A 223 -2.51 -0.90 -4.93
CA GLU A 223 -2.59 0.49 -5.42
C GLU A 223 -1.32 0.95 -6.14
N ASP A 224 -0.18 0.29 -5.92
CA ASP A 224 1.15 0.71 -6.43
C ASP A 224 1.59 2.07 -5.85
N ALA A 225 1.24 2.29 -4.58
CA ALA A 225 1.48 3.51 -3.80
C ALA A 225 2.18 3.17 -2.46
N TYR A 226 2.60 4.17 -1.67
CA TYR A 226 3.33 3.94 -0.42
C TYR A 226 2.44 3.80 0.83
N ASP A 227 1.25 4.39 0.80
CA ASP A 227 0.22 4.40 1.84
C ASP A 227 -0.68 3.15 1.81
N GLY A 228 -0.91 2.58 0.62
CA GLY A 228 -1.83 1.47 0.38
C GLY A 228 -1.51 0.17 1.14
N THR A 229 -2.56 -0.55 1.56
CA THR A 229 -2.46 -1.74 2.43
C THR A 229 -1.67 -2.86 1.76
N THR A 230 -0.61 -3.34 2.41
CA THR A 230 0.31 -4.32 1.78
C THR A 230 -0.10 -5.77 2.01
N SER A 231 0.41 -6.66 1.16
CA SER A 231 0.31 -8.12 1.34
C SER A 231 1.12 -8.67 2.53
N CYS A 232 1.88 -7.81 3.22
CA CYS A 232 2.82 -8.18 4.26
C CYS A 232 2.29 -7.73 5.64
N VAL A 233 1.37 -8.51 6.20
CA VAL A 233 0.78 -8.23 7.53
C VAL A 233 1.39 -9.17 8.57
N ILE A 234 1.97 -8.60 9.63
CA ILE A 234 2.35 -9.31 10.84
C ILE A 234 1.09 -9.40 11.71
N ASP A 235 0.44 -10.57 11.68
CA ASP A 235 -0.79 -10.84 12.41
C ASP A 235 -0.54 -11.70 13.66
N TYR A 236 -0.96 -11.17 14.81
CA TYR A 236 -0.94 -11.79 16.13
C TYR A 236 -2.31 -11.71 16.82
N SER A 237 -3.40 -11.60 16.05
CA SER A 237 -4.77 -11.60 16.55
C SER A 237 -5.38 -13.00 16.75
N TYR A 238 -4.58 -14.07 16.74
CA TYR A 238 -5.02 -15.47 16.88
C TYR A 238 -5.12 -15.92 18.34
N ASP A 239 -5.89 -16.98 18.59
CA ASP A 239 -6.08 -17.53 19.94
C ASP A 239 -4.75 -17.92 20.61
N GLY A 240 -4.54 -17.43 21.83
CA GLY A 240 -3.28 -17.56 22.57
C GLY A 240 -2.29 -16.42 22.36
N ALA A 241 -2.51 -15.51 21.40
CA ALA A 241 -1.64 -14.34 21.17
C ALA A 241 -2.39 -13.00 21.19
N GLY A 242 -1.61 -11.93 21.19
CA GLY A 242 -2.13 -10.57 21.10
C GLY A 242 -1.15 -9.51 21.59
N PHE A 243 -1.71 -8.33 21.87
CA PHE A 243 -1.02 -7.15 22.35
C PHE A 243 -1.35 -6.92 23.84
N ARG A 244 -0.34 -6.56 24.64
CA ARG A 244 -0.52 -6.00 25.98
C ARG A 244 0.26 -4.69 26.06
N GLY A 245 -0.43 -3.57 26.26
CA GLY A 245 0.17 -2.24 26.22
C GLY A 245 -0.88 -1.14 26.36
N LEU A 246 -0.41 0.11 26.48
CA LEU A 246 -1.28 1.28 26.40
C LEU A 246 -1.77 1.47 24.96
N PRO A 247 -2.98 2.02 24.73
CA PRO A 247 -3.44 2.38 23.38
C PRO A 247 -2.45 3.36 22.71
N GLY A 248 -1.93 3.00 21.54
CA GLY A 248 -0.88 3.75 20.84
C GLY A 248 0.53 3.68 21.48
N GLY A 249 0.68 2.98 22.60
CA GLY A 249 1.93 2.81 23.34
C GLY A 249 2.83 1.72 22.76
N GLY A 250 3.18 1.86 21.49
CA GLY A 250 4.20 1.04 20.84
C GLY A 250 4.26 1.19 19.32
N ARG A 251 5.38 0.77 18.74
CA ARG A 251 5.68 0.83 17.31
C ARG A 251 6.33 -0.45 16.79
N GLY A 252 6.13 -0.71 15.50
CA GLY A 252 6.80 -1.72 14.71
C GLY A 252 8.08 -1.19 14.04
N SER A 253 9.08 -2.05 13.94
CA SER A 253 10.36 -1.80 13.28
C SER A 253 10.92 -3.11 12.72
N TRP A 254 12.12 -3.10 12.13
CA TRP A 254 12.84 -4.31 11.72
C TRP A 254 14.35 -4.04 11.69
N THR A 255 15.14 -5.11 11.70
CA THR A 255 16.60 -5.02 11.63
C THR A 255 17.10 -4.61 10.24
N GLY A 256 18.41 -4.34 10.13
CA GLY A 256 19.11 -4.41 8.84
C GLY A 256 19.02 -5.81 8.21
N GLU A 257 19.39 -5.91 6.93
CA GLU A 257 19.38 -7.18 6.17
C GLU A 257 20.30 -8.24 6.81
N PHE A 258 19.81 -9.49 6.88
CA PHE A 258 20.60 -10.65 7.28
C PHE A 258 21.68 -10.95 6.24
N ALA A 259 22.95 -10.92 6.65
CA ALA A 259 24.06 -11.23 5.75
C ALA A 259 24.12 -12.75 5.51
N THR A 260 23.94 -13.17 4.27
CA THR A 260 23.83 -14.60 3.89
C THR A 260 24.83 -14.94 2.78
N ASN A 261 25.62 -16.00 2.99
CA ASN A 261 26.59 -16.49 2.01
C ASN A 261 26.07 -17.74 1.31
N TYR A 262 26.20 -17.77 -0.01
CA TYR A 262 25.65 -18.81 -0.89
C TYR A 262 26.81 -19.63 -1.49
N ASP A 263 26.65 -20.95 -1.61
CA ASP A 263 27.57 -21.76 -2.43
C ASP A 263 27.25 -21.62 -3.94
N SER A 264 28.01 -22.33 -4.78
CA SER A 264 27.76 -22.41 -6.23
C SER A 264 26.40 -23.01 -6.60
N ASN A 265 25.70 -23.61 -5.64
CA ASN A 265 24.40 -24.25 -5.79
C ASN A 265 23.25 -23.34 -5.29
N GLY A 266 23.57 -22.16 -4.75
CA GLY A 266 22.60 -21.26 -4.14
C GLY A 266 22.08 -21.75 -2.78
N MET A 267 22.75 -22.69 -2.12
CA MET A 267 22.46 -23.11 -0.74
C MET A 267 23.10 -22.15 0.26
N VAL A 268 22.43 -21.90 1.40
CA VAL A 268 23.04 -21.11 2.49
C VAL A 268 24.21 -21.90 3.07
N THR A 269 25.39 -21.29 3.11
CA THR A 269 26.59 -21.83 3.78
C THR A 269 26.79 -21.24 5.16
N THR A 270 26.50 -19.95 5.31
CA THR A 270 26.44 -19.22 6.57
C THR A 270 25.36 -18.16 6.49
N GLU A 271 24.63 -17.99 7.59
CA GLU A 271 23.63 -16.95 7.82
C GLU A 271 24.04 -16.17 9.07
N ILE A 272 24.16 -14.85 8.93
CA ILE A 272 24.34 -13.92 10.04
C ILE A 272 22.98 -13.28 10.28
N LEU A 273 22.18 -13.95 11.14
CA LEU A 273 20.94 -13.41 11.67
C LEU A 273 21.22 -12.08 12.35
N ARG A 274 20.35 -11.08 12.12
CA ARG A 274 20.29 -9.89 12.97
C ARG A 274 19.15 -10.06 13.95
N SER A 275 19.39 -9.68 15.21
CA SER A 275 18.36 -9.67 16.24
C SER A 275 17.95 -8.24 16.56
N CYS A 276 16.68 -8.05 16.90
CA CYS A 276 16.18 -6.80 17.47
C CYS A 276 17.02 -6.37 18.68
N GLY A 277 17.29 -5.08 18.83
CA GLY A 277 18.08 -4.51 19.93
C GLY A 277 19.59 -4.79 19.91
N SER A 278 20.15 -5.44 18.88
CA SER A 278 21.61 -5.62 18.79
C SER A 278 22.33 -4.30 18.52
N SER A 279 23.36 -3.98 19.31
CA SER A 279 24.04 -2.68 19.34
C SER A 279 25.06 -2.45 18.21
N GLY A 280 24.71 -2.88 17.00
CA GLY A 280 25.51 -2.66 15.80
C GLY A 280 25.44 -1.20 15.33
N LEU A 281 26.58 -0.50 15.37
CA LEU A 281 26.75 0.80 14.71
C LEU A 281 26.53 0.65 13.18
N GLY A 282 25.29 0.87 12.74
CA GLY A 282 24.84 0.68 11.36
C GLY A 282 23.56 -0.14 11.21
N ASP A 283 22.93 -0.62 12.29
CA ASP A 283 21.62 -1.30 12.26
C ASP A 283 20.44 -0.32 12.07
N PHE A 284 20.46 0.40 10.96
CA PHE A 284 19.26 1.06 10.44
C PHE A 284 18.26 0.02 9.92
N PRO A 285 16.94 0.26 10.04
CA PRO A 285 15.92 -0.57 9.40
C PRO A 285 16.20 -0.73 7.91
N ALA A 286 16.06 -1.96 7.39
CA ALA A 286 16.53 -2.29 6.05
C ALA A 286 15.88 -1.41 4.96
N ALA A 287 16.70 -0.60 4.28
CA ALA A 287 16.32 0.45 3.33
C ALA A 287 15.77 -0.03 1.96
N PHE A 288 15.19 -1.23 1.94
CA PHE A 288 14.31 -1.71 0.87
C PHE A 288 12.82 -1.65 1.26
N LEU A 289 12.51 -1.57 2.56
CA LEU A 289 11.13 -1.42 3.08
C LEU A 289 10.72 0.04 3.29
N CYS A 290 11.69 0.93 3.46
CA CYS A 290 11.46 2.38 3.47
C CYS A 290 11.73 3.00 2.11
N ASN A 291 11.17 4.20 1.92
CA ASN A 291 11.49 5.08 0.80
C ASN A 291 12.98 5.46 0.82
N ALA A 292 13.48 6.06 -0.27
CA ALA A 292 14.92 6.29 -0.49
C ALA A 292 15.63 7.03 0.67
N ASP A 293 14.91 7.90 1.38
CA ASP A 293 15.38 8.70 2.51
C ASP A 293 15.25 8.00 3.88
N GLY A 294 14.95 6.70 3.91
CA GLY A 294 14.84 5.89 5.14
C GLY A 294 13.53 6.06 5.91
N GLN A 295 12.54 6.74 5.33
CA GLN A 295 11.25 7.04 5.95
C GLN A 295 10.27 5.87 5.77
N CYS A 296 9.59 5.45 6.84
CA CYS A 296 8.57 4.41 6.80
C CYS A 296 7.25 4.85 7.46
N GLY A 297 6.61 5.86 6.89
CA GLY A 297 5.33 6.41 7.35
C GLY A 297 5.08 7.78 6.72
N ASP A 298 4.38 8.64 7.45
CA ASP A 298 4.20 10.06 7.13
C ASP A 298 5.55 10.74 6.84
N LEU A 299 5.65 11.30 5.63
CA LEU A 299 6.85 11.93 5.06
C LEU A 299 7.35 13.11 5.92
N ALA A 300 6.45 13.82 6.61
CA ALA A 300 6.80 14.94 7.47
C ALA A 300 7.64 14.53 8.69
N THR A 301 7.40 13.31 9.21
CA THR A 301 8.00 12.84 10.47
C THR A 301 9.39 12.22 10.32
N ARG A 302 9.75 11.78 9.11
CA ARG A 302 10.92 10.93 8.80
C ARG A 302 11.03 9.67 9.69
N ASN A 303 9.92 9.22 10.25
CA ASN A 303 9.89 8.11 11.20
C ASN A 303 10.02 6.77 10.47
N PRO A 304 10.98 5.89 10.81
CA PRO A 304 11.09 4.57 10.22
C PRO A 304 10.19 3.51 10.91
N TYR A 305 9.32 3.91 11.84
CA TYR A 305 8.54 3.01 12.70
C TYR A 305 7.02 3.17 12.53
N ILE A 306 6.33 2.03 12.45
CA ILE A 306 4.89 1.93 12.13
C ILE A 306 4.07 1.83 13.42
N VAL A 307 2.89 2.44 13.48
CA VAL A 307 1.96 2.21 14.61
C VAL A 307 1.16 0.92 14.35
N PRO A 308 1.07 -0.05 15.28
CA PRO A 308 0.20 -1.21 15.13
C PRO A 308 -1.27 -0.79 14.94
N ASP A 309 -2.01 -1.58 14.16
CA ASP A 309 -3.33 -1.22 13.65
C ASP A 309 -4.36 -1.06 14.80
N PRO A 310 -4.90 0.15 15.04
CA PRO A 310 -5.86 0.40 16.12
C PRO A 310 -7.23 -0.23 15.86
N VAL A 311 -7.64 -0.43 14.59
CA VAL A 311 -8.90 -1.09 14.21
C VAL A 311 -8.88 -2.55 14.66
N HIS A 312 -7.72 -3.19 14.57
CA HIS A 312 -7.47 -4.55 15.06
C HIS A 312 -6.97 -4.58 16.52
N ALA A 313 -7.28 -3.54 17.31
CA ALA A 313 -6.89 -3.41 18.73
C ALA A 313 -5.38 -3.64 18.97
N TYR A 314 -4.54 -3.09 18.08
CA TYR A 314 -3.09 -3.21 18.07
C TYR A 314 -2.55 -4.64 17.90
N LYS A 315 -3.40 -5.61 17.48
CA LYS A 315 -3.01 -7.02 17.27
C LYS A 315 -2.47 -7.35 15.87
N ARG A 316 -2.33 -6.32 15.01
CA ARG A 316 -1.81 -6.43 13.64
C ARG A 316 -0.85 -5.28 13.36
N MET A 317 0.09 -5.53 12.46
CA MET A 317 1.04 -4.53 11.99
C MET A 317 1.25 -4.71 10.48
N ASN A 318 0.83 -3.69 9.72
CA ASN A 318 0.99 -3.67 8.27
C ASN A 318 2.44 -3.25 7.97
N VAL A 319 3.25 -4.14 7.43
CA VAL A 319 4.64 -3.84 7.02
C VAL A 319 4.57 -2.92 5.80
N PRO A 320 5.43 -1.89 5.67
CA PRO A 320 5.24 -0.86 4.67
C PRO A 320 5.63 -1.40 3.30
N PRO A 321 5.12 -0.80 2.21
CA PRO A 321 5.35 -1.36 0.91
C PRO A 321 6.79 -1.11 0.45
N GLY A 322 7.43 -2.18 0.00
CA GLY A 322 8.83 -2.13 -0.44
C GLY A 322 9.01 -1.14 -1.60
N ARG A 323 10.10 -0.36 -1.55
CA ARG A 323 10.39 0.75 -2.48
C ARG A 323 10.27 0.33 -3.96
N PRO A 324 9.77 1.20 -4.84
CA PRO A 324 9.42 0.81 -6.20
C PRO A 324 10.66 0.66 -7.09
N ASP A 325 11.75 1.37 -6.79
CA ASP A 325 12.97 1.45 -7.59
C ASP A 325 13.95 0.29 -7.38
N LEU A 326 13.54 -0.81 -6.71
CA LEU A 326 14.32 -2.06 -6.65
C LEU A 326 14.54 -2.62 -8.05
N GLN A 327 15.79 -2.62 -8.54
CA GLN A 327 16.14 -3.00 -9.92
C GLN A 327 17.53 -3.62 -10.03
N GLY A 328 17.72 -4.49 -11.03
CA GLY A 328 19.02 -5.10 -11.32
C GLY A 328 19.59 -5.87 -10.11
N PRO A 329 20.80 -5.53 -9.61
CA PRO A 329 21.40 -6.22 -8.47
C PRO A 329 20.74 -5.85 -7.11
N THR A 330 19.96 -4.77 -7.02
CA THR A 330 19.21 -4.46 -5.78
C THR A 330 17.89 -5.23 -5.70
N PHE A 331 17.28 -5.58 -6.84
CA PHE A 331 16.13 -6.49 -6.82
C PHE A 331 16.62 -7.92 -6.55
N LYS A 332 16.41 -8.39 -5.32
CA LYS A 332 16.76 -9.73 -4.82
C LYS A 332 15.79 -10.12 -3.70
N ALA A 333 15.92 -11.34 -3.22
CA ALA A 333 15.25 -11.76 -1.99
C ALA A 333 15.97 -11.21 -0.75
N TYR A 334 15.21 -10.89 0.32
CA TYR A 334 15.72 -10.29 1.56
C TYR A 334 15.16 -11.00 2.81
N ALA A 335 15.94 -11.04 3.89
CA ALA A 335 15.48 -11.47 5.22
C ALA A 335 15.83 -10.42 6.28
N VAL A 336 14.88 -10.14 7.17
CA VAL A 336 15.02 -9.26 8.35
C VAL A 336 14.23 -9.81 9.54
N ALA A 337 14.62 -9.48 10.76
CA ALA A 337 13.78 -9.72 11.93
C ALA A 337 12.78 -8.57 12.08
N ALA A 338 11.49 -8.91 12.30
CA ALA A 338 10.48 -7.94 12.69
C ALA A 338 10.60 -7.63 14.18
N CYS A 339 10.51 -6.35 14.51
CA CYS A 339 10.69 -5.81 15.84
C CYS A 339 9.45 -5.06 16.33
N TYR A 340 9.21 -5.08 17.64
CA TYR A 340 8.21 -4.26 18.32
C TYR A 340 8.89 -3.50 19.47
N CYS A 341 8.51 -2.25 19.68
CA CYS A 341 9.09 -1.36 20.69
C CYS A 341 7.95 -0.63 21.42
N PRO A 342 7.97 -0.45 22.75
CA PRO A 342 6.87 0.16 23.47
C PRO A 342 6.96 1.69 23.56
N ASP A 343 8.14 2.28 23.37
CA ASP A 343 8.29 3.73 23.38
C ASP A 343 7.73 4.39 22.10
N PHE A 344 7.34 5.65 22.27
CA PHE A 344 6.72 6.48 21.26
C PHE A 344 7.70 7.07 20.24
N GLN A 345 9.02 6.96 20.42
CA GLN A 345 10.01 7.68 19.61
C GLN A 345 11.12 6.83 18.99
N ARG A 346 11.68 5.79 19.65
CA ARG A 346 12.86 5.07 19.10
C ARG A 346 12.86 3.54 19.25
N CYS A 347 13.38 2.91 18.21
CA CYS A 347 13.77 1.49 18.17
C CYS A 347 15.24 1.37 17.74
N ASP A 348 16.12 2.16 18.35
CA ASP A 348 17.57 2.08 18.13
C ASP A 348 18.29 1.61 19.41
N SER A 349 19.58 1.31 19.32
CA SER A 349 20.39 0.82 20.45
C SER A 349 21.04 1.95 21.28
N PHE A 350 20.59 3.19 21.10
CA PHE A 350 21.00 4.37 21.87
C PHE A 350 19.88 4.89 22.79
N SER A 351 18.63 4.63 22.42
CA SER A 351 17.51 4.67 23.35
C SER A 351 17.59 3.49 24.33
N PRO A 352 17.09 3.65 25.57
CA PRO A 352 16.96 2.55 26.52
C PRO A 352 15.75 1.63 26.23
N ASP A 353 15.00 1.95 25.18
CA ASP A 353 13.69 1.39 24.90
C ASP A 353 13.78 -0.10 24.51
N TYR A 354 12.83 -0.88 25.04
CA TYR A 354 12.72 -2.28 24.70
C TYR A 354 12.53 -2.51 23.19
N VAL A 355 13.27 -3.45 22.63
CA VAL A 355 13.00 -3.99 21.29
C VAL A 355 12.73 -5.50 21.34
N GLN A 356 11.46 -5.90 21.24
CA GLN A 356 11.03 -7.28 21.06
C GLN A 356 11.35 -7.77 19.65
N GLN A 357 11.65 -9.05 19.49
CA GLN A 357 11.60 -9.72 18.18
C GLN A 357 10.28 -10.50 18.04
N VAL A 358 9.50 -10.18 17.01
CA VAL A 358 8.09 -10.62 16.85
C VAL A 358 7.80 -11.35 15.54
N GLY A 359 8.82 -11.54 14.71
CA GLY A 359 8.78 -12.38 13.52
C GLY A 359 10.10 -12.39 12.77
N LEU A 360 10.17 -13.25 11.75
CA LEU A 360 11.19 -13.21 10.70
C LEU A 360 10.48 -12.90 9.38
N LEU A 361 10.78 -11.76 8.78
CA LEU A 361 10.20 -11.34 7.50
C LEU A 361 11.08 -11.84 6.36
N TYR A 362 10.47 -12.61 5.47
CA TYR A 362 11.10 -13.26 4.34
C TYR A 362 10.50 -12.73 3.05
N PHE A 363 11.25 -11.85 2.37
CA PHE A 363 10.81 -11.21 1.13
C PHE A 363 11.30 -11.98 -0.09
N PHE A 364 10.36 -12.56 -0.83
CA PHE A 364 10.58 -13.30 -2.06
C PHE A 364 10.58 -12.36 -3.26
N ALA A 365 11.55 -12.53 -4.17
CA ALA A 365 11.64 -11.79 -5.43
C ALA A 365 11.50 -12.76 -6.61
N THR A 366 10.80 -12.34 -7.67
CA THR A 366 10.62 -13.16 -8.89
C THR A 366 11.17 -12.43 -10.11
N LYS A 367 12.17 -13.04 -10.75
CA LYS A 367 12.87 -12.50 -11.93
C LYS A 367 12.37 -13.17 -13.22
N VAL A 368 12.36 -12.41 -14.31
CA VAL A 368 11.95 -12.86 -15.65
C VAL A 368 13.16 -12.84 -16.56
N CYS A 369 13.65 -14.00 -16.99
CA CYS A 369 14.88 -14.10 -17.79
C CYS A 369 14.60 -14.64 -19.19
N PRO A 370 15.03 -13.96 -20.28
CA PRO A 370 14.85 -14.43 -21.64
C PRO A 370 15.69 -15.69 -21.90
N ASN A 371 15.21 -16.61 -22.74
CA ASN A 371 15.86 -17.89 -22.95
C ASN A 371 17.16 -17.78 -23.79
N GLY A 372 18.23 -18.36 -23.27
CA GLY A 372 19.57 -18.46 -23.84
C GLY A 372 20.47 -19.24 -22.87
N PHE A 373 21.77 -19.39 -23.16
CA PHE A 373 22.69 -20.07 -22.23
C PHE A 373 22.78 -19.40 -20.85
N GLU A 374 22.55 -18.08 -20.79
CA GLU A 374 22.54 -17.31 -19.54
C GLU A 374 21.24 -17.45 -18.73
N ALA A 375 20.17 -18.05 -19.30
CA ALA A 375 18.87 -18.15 -18.63
C ALA A 375 18.89 -19.01 -17.36
N VAL A 376 19.86 -19.93 -17.24
CA VAL A 376 20.07 -20.74 -16.03
C VAL A 376 20.73 -19.92 -14.90
N ALA A 377 21.63 -18.99 -15.25
CA ALA A 377 22.18 -18.03 -14.28
C ALA A 377 21.13 -16.96 -13.92
N CYS A 378 20.36 -16.52 -14.92
CA CYS A 378 19.36 -15.46 -14.82
C CYS A 378 19.98 -14.15 -14.26
N ALA A 379 21.16 -13.81 -14.79
CA ALA A 379 21.94 -12.62 -14.40
C ALA A 379 21.41 -11.32 -15.04
N LEU A 380 20.67 -11.42 -16.15
CA LEU A 380 20.01 -10.32 -16.82
C LEU A 380 18.49 -10.47 -16.66
N ASP A 381 17.93 -9.77 -15.68
CA ASP A 381 16.50 -9.76 -15.37
C ASP A 381 15.75 -8.72 -16.21
N PHE A 382 14.68 -9.14 -16.90
CA PHE A 382 14.03 -8.41 -17.99
C PHE A 382 12.67 -7.85 -17.58
N THR A 383 12.51 -6.53 -17.69
CA THR A 383 11.23 -5.81 -17.52
C THR A 383 10.64 -5.44 -18.87
N GLY A 384 9.51 -6.05 -19.25
CA GLY A 384 8.77 -5.73 -20.46
C GLY A 384 7.89 -6.88 -20.96
N ALA A 385 7.16 -6.63 -22.05
CA ALA A 385 6.38 -7.68 -22.71
C ALA A 385 7.28 -8.72 -23.39
N ALA A 386 6.95 -10.01 -23.25
CA ALA A 386 7.67 -11.12 -23.87
C ALA A 386 6.73 -11.91 -24.82
N PRO A 387 6.32 -11.32 -25.96
CA PRO A 387 5.41 -11.98 -26.88
C PRO A 387 6.08 -13.20 -27.51
N GLN A 388 5.53 -14.39 -27.28
CA GLN A 388 5.88 -15.67 -27.92
C GLN A 388 7.33 -16.18 -27.75
N HIS A 389 8.22 -15.42 -27.11
CA HIS A 389 9.57 -15.85 -26.76
C HIS A 389 9.57 -16.80 -25.55
N ARG A 390 10.46 -17.79 -25.55
CA ARG A 390 10.73 -18.61 -24.36
C ARG A 390 11.32 -17.74 -23.25
N PHE A 391 10.88 -17.95 -22.01
CA PHE A 391 11.38 -17.27 -20.83
C PHE A 391 11.53 -18.26 -19.66
N ALA A 392 12.36 -17.91 -18.69
CA ALA A 392 12.37 -18.52 -17.37
C ALA A 392 11.77 -17.54 -16.36
N LEU A 393 10.98 -18.03 -15.41
CA LEU A 393 10.80 -17.33 -14.14
C LEU A 393 11.72 -17.98 -13.12
N LYS A 394 12.37 -17.14 -12.31
CA LYS A 394 13.23 -17.54 -11.22
C LYS A 394 12.72 -16.91 -9.93
N VAL A 395 12.27 -17.73 -9.00
CA VAL A 395 11.97 -17.30 -7.63
C VAL A 395 13.26 -17.32 -6.84
N GLU A 396 13.69 -16.16 -6.35
CA GLU A 396 14.81 -16.06 -5.43
C GLU A 396 14.30 -16.21 -4.00
N CYS A 397 14.89 -17.16 -3.26
CA CYS A 397 14.47 -17.47 -1.91
C CYS A 397 15.28 -16.69 -0.86
N PRO A 398 14.64 -15.98 0.07
CA PRO A 398 15.31 -15.26 1.15
C PRO A 398 15.80 -16.22 2.23
N SER A 399 17.12 -16.28 2.43
CA SER A 399 17.77 -17.11 3.46
C SER A 399 17.19 -18.54 3.60
N THR A 400 17.07 -19.07 4.82
CA THR A 400 16.60 -20.43 5.13
C THR A 400 15.12 -20.70 4.85
N ALA A 401 14.33 -19.73 4.34
CA ALA A 401 12.87 -19.83 4.15
C ALA A 401 12.36 -20.88 3.14
N CYS A 402 13.26 -21.48 2.34
CA CYS A 402 12.97 -22.58 1.44
C CYS A 402 13.88 -23.77 1.72
N THR A 403 13.27 -24.87 2.13
CA THR A 403 13.89 -26.19 2.09
C THR A 403 14.14 -26.60 0.64
N PHE A 404 15.25 -27.31 0.39
CA PHE A 404 15.49 -27.91 -0.91
C PHE A 404 14.48 -29.03 -1.17
N ALA A 405 13.64 -28.87 -2.20
CA ALA A 405 12.65 -29.86 -2.59
C ALA A 405 12.67 -30.06 -4.12
N ALA A 406 12.91 -31.30 -4.56
CA ALA A 406 12.93 -31.64 -5.98
C ALA A 406 11.57 -31.40 -6.67
N THR A 407 10.47 -31.42 -5.91
CA THR A 407 9.09 -31.36 -6.41
C THR A 407 8.46 -29.96 -6.41
N SER A 408 9.22 -28.90 -6.09
CA SER A 408 8.70 -27.53 -6.06
C SER A 408 8.10 -27.06 -7.40
N ARG A 409 7.08 -26.19 -7.31
CA ARG A 409 6.25 -25.74 -8.43
C ARG A 409 6.04 -24.22 -8.38
N VAL A 410 6.22 -23.56 -9.51
CA VAL A 410 5.83 -22.15 -9.69
C VAL A 410 4.51 -22.13 -10.48
N LYS A 411 3.54 -21.35 -10.00
CA LYS A 411 2.17 -21.31 -10.51
C LYS A 411 1.83 -19.88 -10.89
N VAL A 412 1.93 -19.55 -12.18
CA VAL A 412 1.36 -18.29 -12.70
C VAL A 412 -0.17 -18.38 -12.60
N VAL A 413 -0.79 -17.36 -12.01
CA VAL A 413 -2.25 -17.23 -11.82
C VAL A 413 -2.68 -15.82 -12.27
N MET A 414 -3.98 -15.57 -12.36
CA MET A 414 -4.51 -14.21 -12.51
C MET A 414 -4.24 -13.39 -11.23
N GLN A 415 -3.91 -12.11 -11.40
CA GLN A 415 -3.86 -11.14 -10.30
C GLN A 415 -5.29 -10.81 -9.86
N GLU A 416 -5.61 -11.16 -8.61
CA GLU A 416 -6.87 -10.86 -7.91
C GLU A 416 -6.51 -10.53 -6.46
N ALA A 417 -7.34 -9.76 -5.75
CA ALA A 417 -7.10 -9.42 -4.34
C ALA A 417 -6.82 -10.67 -3.48
N ASN A 418 -7.68 -11.69 -3.58
CA ASN A 418 -7.53 -12.94 -2.84
C ASN A 418 -6.26 -13.72 -3.21
N ASN A 419 -5.77 -13.61 -4.45
CA ASN A 419 -4.52 -14.25 -4.89
C ASN A 419 -3.27 -13.49 -4.43
N ASN A 420 -3.43 -12.23 -3.99
CA ASN A 420 -2.39 -11.34 -3.49
C ASN A 420 -2.20 -11.44 -1.96
N LEU A 421 -3.07 -12.18 -1.27
CA LEU A 421 -3.01 -12.39 0.18
C LEU A 421 -1.90 -13.39 0.57
N PRO A 422 -1.23 -13.17 1.72
CA PRO A 422 -0.10 -13.99 2.15
C PRO A 422 -0.47 -15.46 2.39
N ALA A 423 0.49 -16.37 2.23
CA ALA A 423 0.24 -17.82 2.19
C ALA A 423 -0.18 -18.48 3.53
N TRP A 424 -0.25 -17.73 4.63
CA TRP A 424 -0.83 -18.17 5.92
C TRP A 424 -2.24 -17.60 6.15
N ASP A 425 -2.72 -16.71 5.29
CA ASP A 425 -4.10 -16.25 5.32
C ASP A 425 -5.03 -17.36 4.81
N PRO A 426 -6.03 -17.82 5.60
CA PRO A 426 -6.95 -18.88 5.18
C PRO A 426 -7.83 -18.50 3.99
N SER A 427 -7.91 -17.22 3.63
CA SER A 427 -8.62 -16.70 2.44
C SER A 427 -7.73 -16.52 1.20
N SER A 428 -6.43 -16.85 1.28
CA SER A 428 -5.50 -16.76 0.13
C SER A 428 -5.92 -17.69 -1.02
N GLY A 429 -6.52 -17.10 -2.04
CA GLY A 429 -7.04 -17.78 -3.24
C GLY A 429 -5.96 -18.40 -4.10
N CYS A 430 -4.69 -17.98 -3.95
CA CYS A 430 -3.57 -18.41 -4.79
C CYS A 430 -3.38 -19.94 -4.77
N GLY A 431 -3.72 -20.62 -3.66
CA GLY A 431 -3.75 -22.09 -3.60
C GLY A 431 -4.79 -22.72 -4.53
N ALA A 432 -6.01 -22.19 -4.54
CA ALA A 432 -7.17 -22.71 -5.26
C ALA A 432 -7.30 -22.24 -6.73
N ALA A 433 -6.69 -21.11 -7.10
CA ALA A 433 -6.70 -20.56 -8.46
C ALA A 433 -6.19 -21.56 -9.53
N VAL A 434 -6.50 -21.34 -10.81
CA VAL A 434 -6.06 -22.24 -11.89
C VAL A 434 -4.76 -21.75 -12.54
N HIS A 435 -3.82 -22.65 -12.82
CA HIS A 435 -2.55 -22.27 -13.45
C HIS A 435 -2.76 -21.75 -14.88
N GLY A 436 -2.25 -20.56 -15.17
CA GLY A 436 -2.16 -20.05 -16.52
C GLY A 436 -3.50 -19.74 -17.18
N ILE A 437 -4.54 -19.47 -16.38
CA ILE A 437 -5.80 -18.90 -16.84
C ILE A 437 -5.76 -17.38 -16.65
N ASN A 438 -6.30 -16.63 -17.63
CA ASN A 438 -6.44 -15.18 -17.59
C ASN A 438 -7.83 -14.72 -17.10
N ALA A 439 -8.04 -13.41 -17.01
CA ALA A 439 -9.31 -12.78 -16.59
C ALA A 439 -10.54 -13.08 -17.47
N LEU A 440 -10.36 -13.74 -18.61
CA LEU A 440 -11.46 -14.17 -19.49
C LEU A 440 -11.76 -15.67 -19.33
N GLY A 441 -11.19 -16.33 -18.32
CA GLY A 441 -11.29 -17.79 -18.14
C GLY A 441 -10.51 -18.59 -19.19
N VAL A 442 -9.65 -17.95 -19.98
CA VAL A 442 -8.94 -18.59 -21.09
C VAL A 442 -7.58 -19.11 -20.63
N GLN A 443 -7.33 -20.40 -20.90
CA GLN A 443 -6.04 -21.05 -20.70
C GLN A 443 -4.99 -20.48 -21.67
N VAL A 444 -4.03 -19.73 -21.14
CA VAL A 444 -2.97 -19.03 -21.88
C VAL A 444 -1.58 -19.66 -21.72
N LEU A 445 -1.31 -20.39 -20.63
CA LEU A 445 -0.16 -21.31 -20.54
C LEU A 445 -0.59 -22.76 -20.79
N PRO A 446 0.29 -23.68 -21.26
CA PRO A 446 -0.01 -25.10 -21.30
C PRO A 446 -0.32 -25.63 -19.89
N SER A 447 -1.46 -26.30 -19.71
CA SER A 447 -1.90 -26.80 -18.39
C SER A 447 -1.04 -27.96 -17.89
N ASP A 448 -0.87 -29.00 -18.72
CA ASP A 448 -0.31 -30.30 -18.30
C ASP A 448 0.82 -30.82 -19.21
N ASP A 449 1.02 -30.17 -20.36
CA ASP A 449 1.48 -30.86 -21.59
C ASP A 449 2.70 -30.18 -22.27
N ASN A 450 3.48 -29.42 -21.48
CA ASN A 450 4.80 -28.91 -21.88
C ASN A 450 5.88 -29.63 -21.04
N PRO A 451 6.79 -30.41 -21.64
CA PRO A 451 7.83 -31.11 -20.88
C PRO A 451 8.71 -30.16 -20.05
N ASP A 452 8.98 -28.94 -20.52
CA ASP A 452 9.83 -27.96 -19.79
C ASP A 452 9.17 -27.43 -18.49
N VAL A 453 7.86 -27.62 -18.33
CA VAL A 453 7.06 -27.27 -17.14
C VAL A 453 6.66 -28.52 -16.35
N ALA A 454 6.40 -29.65 -17.05
CA ALA A 454 6.00 -30.92 -16.47
C ALA A 454 7.18 -31.74 -15.90
N THR A 455 8.42 -31.52 -16.34
CA THR A 455 9.60 -32.07 -15.63
C THR A 455 9.82 -31.31 -14.33
N MET A 456 9.18 -31.80 -13.27
CA MET A 456 9.26 -31.29 -11.90
C MET A 456 10.66 -31.49 -11.31
N ASN A 457 11.58 -30.63 -11.71
CA ASN A 457 12.81 -30.37 -10.99
C ASN A 457 12.67 -28.98 -10.34
N GLY A 458 12.74 -28.92 -9.01
CA GLY A 458 12.84 -27.68 -8.22
C GLY A 458 14.10 -26.86 -8.55
N GLY A 459 15.09 -27.48 -9.20
CA GLY A 459 16.42 -26.92 -9.31
C GLY A 459 17.16 -27.12 -7.99
N MET A 460 17.82 -26.07 -7.53
CA MET A 460 18.43 -25.99 -6.20
C MET A 460 17.55 -25.07 -5.34
N ARG A 461 18.06 -24.35 -4.34
CA ARG A 461 17.22 -23.46 -3.49
C ARG A 461 16.58 -22.26 -4.24
N GLN A 462 16.88 -22.08 -5.53
CA GLN A 462 16.23 -21.12 -6.42
C GLN A 462 15.32 -21.86 -7.39
N ASP A 463 14.00 -21.76 -7.20
CA ASP A 463 13.00 -22.36 -8.10
C ASP A 463 13.01 -21.63 -9.44
N TYR A 464 13.63 -22.25 -10.43
CA TYR A 464 13.53 -21.84 -11.82
C TYR A 464 12.58 -22.77 -12.57
N LYS A 465 11.73 -22.22 -13.44
CA LYS A 465 10.96 -22.99 -14.43
C LYS A 465 11.07 -22.30 -15.79
N ILE A 466 11.11 -23.08 -16.86
CA ILE A 466 11.26 -22.58 -18.23
C ILE A 466 9.92 -22.74 -18.96
N TRP A 467 9.30 -21.62 -19.34
CA TRP A 467 8.12 -21.64 -20.18
C TRP A 467 8.51 -21.57 -21.64
N ASN A 468 7.88 -22.46 -22.41
CA ASN A 468 8.08 -22.67 -23.81
C ASN A 468 6.70 -22.75 -24.44
N PHE A 469 6.36 -21.78 -25.28
CA PHE A 469 5.16 -21.87 -26.10
C PHE A 469 5.29 -23.10 -26.99
N LYS A 470 4.23 -23.90 -27.12
CA LYS A 470 4.24 -25.04 -28.04
C LYS A 470 4.51 -24.50 -29.45
N ASN A 471 5.72 -24.73 -29.95
CA ASN A 471 6.12 -24.40 -31.32
C ASN A 471 5.14 -25.11 -32.26
N SER A 472 4.18 -24.37 -32.81
CA SER A 472 3.23 -24.89 -33.79
C SER A 472 4.00 -25.19 -35.07
N SER A 473 4.41 -26.45 -35.23
CA SER A 473 5.12 -26.95 -36.42
C SER A 473 4.33 -26.74 -37.71
N SER A 474 3.01 -26.56 -37.60
CA SER A 474 2.19 -25.83 -38.56
C SER A 474 2.44 -24.32 -38.44
N GLY A 475 3.40 -23.78 -39.21
CA GLY A 475 3.69 -22.34 -39.32
C GLY A 475 2.64 -21.53 -40.09
N LEU A 476 1.36 -21.88 -39.93
CA LEU A 476 0.19 -21.29 -40.58
C LEU A 476 -0.99 -21.31 -39.60
N ILE A 477 -1.80 -20.23 -39.60
CA ILE A 477 -2.79 -19.87 -38.59
C ILE A 477 -2.15 -19.33 -37.30
N PHE A 478 -1.91 -18.02 -37.28
CA PHE A 478 -1.85 -17.27 -36.03
C PHE A 478 -3.27 -17.19 -35.46
N ASP A 479 -3.59 -17.96 -34.41
CA ASP A 479 -4.79 -17.66 -33.63
C ASP A 479 -4.51 -16.44 -32.75
N THR A 480 -5.05 -15.29 -33.17
CA THR A 480 -4.88 -14.00 -32.50
C THR A 480 -5.47 -13.97 -31.08
N LYS A 481 -6.18 -15.01 -30.64
CA LYS A 481 -6.60 -15.20 -29.25
C LYS A 481 -5.51 -15.79 -28.33
N THR A 482 -4.41 -16.28 -28.88
CA THR A 482 -3.27 -16.86 -28.14
C THR A 482 -2.06 -15.92 -28.05
N SER A 483 -2.31 -14.60 -28.17
CA SER A 483 -1.31 -13.57 -28.47
C SER A 483 -0.39 -13.14 -27.30
N GLY A 484 0.40 -14.08 -26.77
CA GLY A 484 1.59 -13.80 -25.96
C GLY A 484 1.34 -13.33 -24.53
N PHE A 485 2.43 -13.22 -23.76
CA PHE A 485 2.41 -12.74 -22.38
C PHE A 485 2.96 -11.33 -22.32
N GLN A 486 2.08 -10.36 -22.09
CA GLN A 486 2.48 -9.08 -21.56
C GLN A 486 2.65 -9.23 -20.05
N PHE A 487 3.90 -9.40 -19.60
CA PHE A 487 4.25 -9.03 -18.23
C PHE A 487 4.12 -7.51 -18.12
N ARG A 488 2.91 -7.04 -17.77
CA ARG A 488 2.64 -5.62 -17.49
C ARG A 488 3.14 -5.29 -16.08
N ILE A 489 4.44 -5.42 -15.89
CA ILE A 489 5.15 -4.54 -14.95
C ILE A 489 4.98 -3.13 -15.51
N THR A 490 4.69 -2.16 -14.64
CA THR A 490 4.32 -0.79 -15.03
C THR A 490 5.54 -0.03 -15.54
N VAL A 491 5.97 -0.32 -16.77
CA VAL A 491 6.98 0.49 -17.44
C VAL A 491 6.37 1.87 -17.69
N GLY A 492 6.87 2.87 -16.95
CA GLY A 492 6.66 4.29 -17.24
C GLY A 492 7.29 4.64 -18.58
N LEU A 493 6.57 4.31 -19.66
CA LEU A 493 7.02 4.50 -21.04
C LEU A 493 6.90 5.97 -21.42
N ASP A 494 8.00 6.70 -21.26
CA ASP A 494 8.18 8.01 -21.88
C ASP A 494 7.87 7.92 -23.38
N LYS A 495 7.04 8.86 -23.86
CA LYS A 495 6.16 8.67 -25.04
C LYS A 495 6.90 8.73 -26.39
N THR A 496 8.22 8.86 -26.38
CA THR A 496 9.03 9.25 -27.55
C THR A 496 9.40 8.10 -28.51
N LEU A 497 9.45 6.83 -28.06
CA LEU A 497 10.00 5.72 -28.87
C LEU A 497 9.00 4.95 -29.74
N ALA A 498 7.69 5.04 -29.47
CA ALA A 498 6.67 4.24 -30.19
C ALA A 498 6.51 4.63 -31.69
N ALA A 499 6.88 5.85 -32.07
CA ALA A 499 6.62 6.40 -33.40
C ALA A 499 7.46 5.79 -34.55
N LEU A 500 8.60 5.16 -34.24
CA LEU A 500 9.57 4.73 -35.26
C LEU A 500 9.31 3.33 -35.85
N ALA A 501 8.49 2.50 -35.20
CA ALA A 501 8.34 1.08 -35.56
C ALA A 501 7.41 0.82 -36.77
N SER A 502 6.67 1.82 -37.27
CA SER A 502 5.54 1.60 -38.19
C SER A 502 5.87 1.72 -39.70
N GLN A 503 7.09 2.08 -40.08
CA GLN A 503 7.38 2.52 -41.46
C GLN A 503 7.91 1.46 -42.45
N HIS A 504 8.15 0.21 -42.04
CA HIS A 504 8.71 -0.83 -42.93
C HIS A 504 7.99 -2.19 -42.82
N LEU A 505 7.07 -2.46 -43.75
CA LEU A 505 6.95 -3.73 -44.51
C LEU A 505 5.81 -3.62 -45.54
N GLY A 506 5.98 -4.17 -46.74
CA GLY A 506 4.92 -4.20 -47.75
C GLY A 506 5.25 -5.00 -49.03
N SER A 507 4.19 -5.46 -49.72
CA SER A 507 4.22 -6.26 -50.96
C SER A 507 4.73 -7.72 -50.79
N GLN A 508 4.20 -8.77 -51.42
CA GLN A 508 3.41 -8.89 -52.67
C GLN A 508 2.26 -9.96 -52.60
N ARG A 509 1.63 -10.25 -53.76
CA ARG A 509 0.58 -11.27 -54.04
C ARG A 509 1.23 -12.65 -54.36
N ALA A 510 0.57 -13.79 -54.63
CA ALA A 510 -0.78 -14.11 -55.16
C ALA A 510 -1.23 -15.57 -54.83
N PRO A 511 -2.47 -16.02 -55.14
CA PRO A 511 -3.04 -17.29 -54.65
C PRO A 511 -3.14 -18.45 -55.68
N VAL A 512 -3.28 -19.70 -55.19
CA VAL A 512 -3.66 -20.91 -55.96
C VAL A 512 -4.58 -21.83 -55.12
N PRO A 513 -5.68 -22.41 -55.65
CA PRO A 513 -6.60 -23.28 -54.91
C PRO A 513 -6.51 -24.79 -55.26
N VAL A 514 -6.81 -25.69 -54.31
CA VAL A 514 -7.01 -27.14 -54.54
C VAL A 514 -8.13 -27.70 -53.62
N LEU A 515 -8.96 -28.61 -54.15
CA LEU A 515 -9.94 -29.43 -53.40
C LEU A 515 -9.44 -30.87 -53.22
N PHE A 516 -9.91 -31.61 -52.19
CA PHE A 516 -10.80 -32.79 -52.35
C PHE A 516 -11.08 -33.62 -51.07
N ALA A 517 -12.32 -34.14 -50.99
CA ALA A 517 -12.81 -35.43 -50.45
C ALA A 517 -12.38 -36.04 -49.08
N ARG A 518 -13.39 -36.09 -48.19
CA ARG A 518 -13.85 -37.16 -47.26
C ARG A 518 -13.95 -38.60 -47.90
N PRO A 519 -14.41 -39.69 -47.21
CA PRO A 519 -14.67 -39.96 -45.76
C PRO A 519 -14.25 -41.38 -45.27
N GLY A 520 -14.58 -41.76 -44.02
CA GLY A 520 -14.52 -43.14 -43.50
C GLY A 520 -15.66 -43.54 -42.54
N SER A 521 -16.41 -44.60 -42.92
CA SER A 521 -17.45 -45.36 -42.20
C SER A 521 -17.04 -45.92 -40.81
N ARG A 522 -17.87 -46.48 -39.89
CA ARG A 522 -19.25 -47.10 -39.82
C ARG A 522 -19.69 -47.10 -38.30
N ALA A 523 -20.59 -47.85 -37.63
CA ALA A 523 -21.72 -48.83 -37.75
C ALA A 523 -22.23 -49.08 -36.27
N LEU A 524 -23.33 -49.75 -35.85
CA LEU A 524 -24.67 -50.18 -36.34
C LEU A 524 -25.48 -50.72 -35.12
N GLY A 525 -26.82 -50.67 -35.09
CA GLY A 525 -27.60 -51.39 -34.04
C GLY A 525 -29.13 -51.23 -34.01
N ARG A 526 -29.85 -52.35 -34.25
CA ARG A 526 -31.29 -52.74 -34.04
C ARG A 526 -32.24 -51.80 -33.24
N GLY A 527 -33.55 -51.78 -33.46
CA GLY A 527 -34.41 -52.52 -34.41
C GLY A 527 -35.74 -53.03 -33.79
N MET A 528 -36.89 -52.52 -34.27
CA MET A 528 -38.25 -52.98 -33.90
C MET A 528 -39.18 -52.98 -35.14
N THR A 529 -40.28 -53.75 -35.07
CA THR A 529 -41.16 -54.06 -36.20
C THR A 529 -42.23 -53.01 -36.48
N THR A 530 -42.42 -52.68 -37.76
CA THR A 530 -43.32 -51.63 -38.26
C THR A 530 -44.79 -52.07 -38.45
N PRO A 531 -45.79 -51.31 -37.96
CA PRO A 531 -47.07 -51.16 -38.64
C PRO A 531 -46.93 -50.29 -39.91
N ASP A 532 -47.94 -50.27 -40.79
CA ASP A 532 -47.87 -49.71 -42.16
C ASP A 532 -47.84 -48.16 -42.23
N LEU A 533 -46.70 -47.58 -41.78
CA LEU A 533 -46.44 -46.14 -41.59
C LEU A 533 -46.77 -45.27 -42.81
N PHE A 534 -46.57 -45.80 -44.02
CA PHE A 534 -46.76 -45.07 -45.28
C PHE A 534 -48.21 -44.65 -45.54
N THR A 535 -49.17 -45.41 -45.00
CA THR A 535 -50.59 -45.03 -45.07
C THR A 535 -50.90 -43.82 -44.19
N THR A 536 -50.30 -43.72 -43.00
CA THR A 536 -50.50 -42.62 -42.06
C THR A 536 -50.00 -41.27 -42.61
N VAL A 537 -48.87 -41.28 -43.33
CA VAL A 537 -48.34 -40.08 -44.04
C VAL A 537 -49.02 -39.82 -45.41
N GLY A 538 -50.06 -40.59 -45.76
CA GLY A 538 -50.93 -40.28 -46.89
C GLY A 538 -50.43 -40.71 -48.27
N PHE A 539 -49.65 -41.80 -48.34
CA PHE A 539 -49.37 -42.49 -49.59
C PHE A 539 -50.44 -43.56 -49.83
N GLU A 540 -50.95 -43.63 -51.06
CA GLU A 540 -51.92 -44.64 -51.49
C GLU A 540 -51.22 -45.71 -52.32
N LYS A 541 -51.60 -46.99 -52.13
CA LYS A 541 -51.08 -48.11 -52.93
C LYS A 541 -51.62 -47.98 -54.36
N SER A 542 -50.71 -47.83 -55.32
CA SER A 542 -51.05 -47.71 -56.75
C SER A 542 -50.12 -48.59 -57.58
N LYS A 543 -50.55 -48.95 -58.78
CA LYS A 543 -49.67 -49.62 -59.75
C LYS A 543 -48.71 -48.60 -60.34
N ILE A 544 -47.43 -48.98 -60.46
CA ILE A 544 -46.38 -48.13 -61.03
C ILE A 544 -45.44 -49.03 -61.84
N GLY A 545 -45.01 -48.55 -63.02
CA GLY A 545 -44.10 -49.27 -63.92
C GLY A 545 -44.66 -49.34 -65.33
N ALA A 546 -43.81 -49.63 -66.32
CA ALA A 546 -44.17 -49.52 -67.74
C ALA A 546 -45.33 -50.42 -68.22
N ASN A 547 -45.74 -51.42 -67.41
CA ASN A 547 -46.82 -52.36 -67.67
C ASN A 547 -47.83 -52.49 -66.49
N ASP A 548 -47.83 -51.58 -65.51
CA ASP A 548 -48.72 -51.61 -64.33
C ASP A 548 -48.73 -52.93 -63.51
N THR A 549 -47.61 -53.66 -63.52
CA THR A 549 -47.45 -54.96 -62.84
C THR A 549 -47.02 -54.86 -61.38
N GLU A 550 -46.38 -53.77 -60.96
CA GLU A 550 -45.78 -53.62 -59.64
C GLU A 550 -46.60 -52.72 -58.70
N LEU A 551 -46.73 -53.13 -57.44
CA LEU A 551 -47.49 -52.43 -56.40
C LEU A 551 -46.59 -51.42 -55.67
N GLY A 552 -46.66 -50.16 -56.10
CA GLY A 552 -45.97 -49.04 -55.47
C GLY A 552 -46.85 -48.23 -54.52
N TYR A 553 -46.26 -47.18 -53.93
CA TYR A 553 -46.95 -46.19 -53.11
C TYR A 553 -46.81 -44.82 -53.79
N ALA A 554 -47.93 -44.17 -54.11
CA ALA A 554 -47.95 -42.84 -54.70
C ALA A 554 -48.50 -41.81 -53.72
N ILE A 555 -47.85 -40.64 -53.62
CA ILE A 555 -48.33 -39.51 -52.84
C ILE A 555 -49.20 -38.60 -53.71
N LYS A 556 -50.36 -38.15 -53.21
CA LYS A 556 -51.21 -37.22 -53.95
C LYS A 556 -50.52 -35.87 -54.10
N ARG A 557 -50.36 -35.40 -55.35
CA ARG A 557 -49.64 -34.18 -55.74
C ARG A 557 -50.07 -32.93 -54.95
N THR A 558 -51.35 -32.85 -54.58
CA THR A 558 -51.91 -31.78 -53.73
C THR A 558 -51.35 -31.76 -52.31
N ARG A 559 -51.10 -32.92 -51.67
CA ARG A 559 -50.47 -33.00 -50.35
C ARG A 559 -48.97 -32.70 -50.39
N LEU A 560 -48.28 -33.10 -51.46
CA LEU A 560 -46.85 -32.77 -51.64
C LEU A 560 -46.62 -31.25 -51.72
N ILE A 561 -47.49 -30.52 -52.43
CA ILE A 561 -47.44 -29.06 -52.50
C ILE A 561 -47.72 -28.44 -51.12
N GLY A 562 -48.72 -28.94 -50.38
CA GLY A 562 -49.00 -28.48 -49.01
C GLY A 562 -47.81 -28.66 -48.05
N LEU A 563 -47.12 -29.81 -48.11
CA LEU A 563 -45.91 -30.06 -47.33
C LEU A 563 -44.73 -29.14 -47.70
N LEU A 564 -44.54 -28.86 -49.00
CA LEU A 564 -43.49 -27.94 -49.46
C LEU A 564 -43.76 -26.49 -49.09
N VAL A 565 -45.01 -26.03 -49.19
CA VAL A 565 -45.40 -24.67 -48.76
C VAL A 565 -45.28 -24.54 -47.24
N GLY A 566 -45.69 -25.56 -46.48
CA GLY A 566 -45.54 -25.60 -45.02
C GLY A 566 -44.08 -25.56 -44.57
N SER A 567 -43.20 -26.37 -45.16
CA SER A 567 -41.78 -26.40 -44.78
C SER A 567 -41.05 -25.11 -45.16
N LEU A 568 -41.33 -24.54 -46.33
CA LEU A 568 -40.79 -23.23 -46.72
C LEU A 568 -41.31 -22.10 -45.80
N GLY A 569 -42.57 -22.15 -45.37
CA GLY A 569 -43.12 -21.23 -44.37
C GLY A 569 -42.38 -21.29 -43.04
N CYS A 570 -42.16 -22.49 -42.50
CA CYS A 570 -41.39 -22.68 -41.26
C CYS A 570 -39.94 -22.18 -41.38
N ILE A 571 -39.28 -22.44 -42.51
CA ILE A 571 -37.91 -21.93 -42.78
C ILE A 571 -37.91 -20.39 -42.84
N GLY A 572 -38.93 -19.78 -43.47
CA GLY A 572 -39.09 -18.32 -43.50
C GLY A 572 -39.26 -17.71 -42.11
N ILE A 573 -40.09 -18.31 -41.25
CA ILE A 573 -40.29 -17.86 -39.86
C ILE A 573 -38.99 -17.99 -39.05
N LEU A 574 -38.29 -19.12 -39.14
CA LEU A 574 -37.02 -19.32 -38.44
C LEU A 574 -35.92 -18.35 -38.90
N ALA A 575 -35.88 -18.02 -40.20
CA ALA A 575 -34.98 -17.00 -40.71
C ALA A 575 -35.32 -15.59 -40.17
N LEU A 576 -36.62 -15.27 -40.06
CA LEU A 576 -37.09 -13.98 -39.52
C LEU A 576 -36.74 -13.83 -38.03
N VAL A 577 -36.96 -14.88 -37.22
CA VAL A 577 -36.54 -14.94 -35.80
C VAL A 577 -35.01 -14.90 -35.66
N GLY A 578 -34.27 -15.53 -36.57
CA GLY A 578 -32.80 -15.45 -36.61
C GLY A 578 -32.27 -14.06 -36.95
N VAL A 579 -32.95 -13.30 -37.81
CA VAL A 579 -32.61 -11.90 -38.10
C VAL A 579 -32.97 -10.99 -36.92
N TRP A 580 -34.12 -11.23 -36.27
CA TRP A 580 -34.55 -10.46 -35.11
C TRP A 580 -33.62 -10.65 -33.91
N SER A 581 -33.26 -11.89 -33.56
CA SER A 581 -32.31 -12.15 -32.46
C SER A 581 -30.89 -11.66 -32.76
N GLN A 582 -30.43 -11.69 -34.02
CA GLN A 582 -29.19 -11.01 -34.40
C GLN A 582 -29.28 -9.48 -34.24
N PHE A 583 -30.45 -8.88 -34.44
CA PHE A 583 -30.66 -7.44 -34.24
C PHE A 583 -30.68 -7.07 -32.76
N GLU A 584 -31.35 -7.86 -31.90
CA GLU A 584 -31.36 -7.70 -30.44
C GLU A 584 -29.95 -7.87 -29.86
N ILE A 585 -29.22 -8.94 -30.19
CA ILE A 585 -27.82 -9.14 -29.78
C ILE A 585 -26.92 -7.98 -30.24
N HIS A 586 -27.21 -7.36 -31.39
CA HIS A 586 -26.45 -6.20 -31.87
C HIS A 586 -26.85 -4.88 -31.17
N LEU A 587 -28.07 -4.77 -30.64
CA LEU A 587 -28.50 -3.66 -29.79
C LEU A 587 -27.95 -3.79 -28.36
N GLU A 588 -28.12 -4.95 -27.72
CA GLU A 588 -27.58 -5.23 -26.38
C GLU A 588 -26.07 -5.01 -26.34
N ARG A 589 -25.32 -5.58 -27.29
CA ARG A 589 -23.86 -5.37 -27.40
C ARG A 589 -23.47 -3.90 -27.61
N ARG A 590 -24.36 -3.10 -28.22
CA ARG A 590 -24.16 -1.66 -28.43
C ARG A 590 -24.58 -0.81 -27.22
N SER A 591 -25.43 -1.35 -26.34
CA SER A 591 -25.69 -0.81 -25.00
C SER A 591 -24.52 -1.09 -24.08
N LEU A 592 -24.10 -2.36 -23.97
CA LEU A 592 -22.98 -2.79 -23.12
C LEU A 592 -21.66 -2.10 -23.52
N HIS A 593 -21.40 -1.85 -24.81
CA HIS A 593 -20.24 -1.07 -25.29
C HIS A 593 -20.40 0.46 -25.16
N ARG A 594 -21.46 0.96 -24.51
CA ARG A 594 -21.58 2.34 -24.01
C ARG A 594 -21.40 2.37 -22.49
N GLU A 595 -22.04 1.43 -21.81
CA GLU A 595 -22.04 1.23 -20.36
C GLU A 595 -20.64 0.90 -19.84
N LEU A 596 -20.00 -0.15 -20.36
CA LEU A 596 -18.62 -0.50 -20.05
C LEU A 596 -17.62 0.60 -20.47
N ARG A 597 -18.01 1.50 -21.40
CA ARG A 597 -17.21 2.68 -21.73
C ARG A 597 -17.37 3.82 -20.72
N LYS A 598 -18.54 3.98 -20.10
CA LYS A 598 -18.67 4.86 -18.93
C LYS A 598 -17.78 4.37 -17.80
N GLU A 599 -17.80 3.07 -17.49
CA GLU A 599 -16.95 2.47 -16.47
C GLU A 599 -15.45 2.63 -16.78
N GLU A 600 -15.02 2.36 -18.04
CA GLU A 600 -13.64 2.62 -18.48
C GLU A 600 -13.25 4.10 -18.39
N HIS A 601 -14.17 5.02 -18.69
CA HIS A 601 -13.93 6.47 -18.54
C HIS A 601 -13.88 6.89 -17.07
N HIS A 602 -14.80 6.44 -16.21
CA HIS A 602 -14.83 6.75 -14.77
C HIS A 602 -13.58 6.23 -14.05
N ALA A 603 -13.16 4.99 -14.35
CA ALA A 603 -11.94 4.41 -13.80
C ALA A 603 -10.67 5.14 -14.29
N ALA A 604 -10.63 5.55 -15.57
CA ALA A 604 -9.55 6.40 -16.07
C ALA A 604 -9.55 7.81 -15.47
N SER A 605 -10.73 8.32 -15.12
CA SER A 605 -10.94 9.65 -14.53
C SER A 605 -10.41 9.72 -13.10
N LYS A 606 -10.79 8.78 -12.22
CA LYS A 606 -10.23 8.69 -10.85
C LYS A 606 -8.71 8.49 -10.83
N LEU A 607 -8.16 7.75 -11.80
CA LEU A 607 -6.71 7.57 -11.95
C LEU A 607 -6.01 8.83 -12.51
N ALA A 608 -6.72 9.70 -13.23
CA ALA A 608 -6.24 11.04 -13.56
C ALA A 608 -6.29 11.97 -12.34
N GLN A 609 -7.38 11.99 -11.58
CA GLN A 609 -7.57 12.84 -10.38
C GLN A 609 -6.40 12.70 -9.39
N VAL A 610 -6.14 11.47 -8.91
CA VAL A 610 -5.04 11.20 -7.95
C VAL A 610 -3.67 11.59 -8.53
N GLY A 611 -3.50 11.46 -9.84
CA GLY A 611 -2.29 11.93 -10.51
C GLY A 611 -2.16 13.45 -10.55
N MET A 612 -3.25 14.20 -10.56
CA MET A 612 -3.28 15.66 -10.73
C MET A 612 -3.21 16.40 -9.40
N GLU A 613 -3.87 15.88 -8.35
CA GLU A 613 -3.63 16.28 -6.96
C GLU A 613 -2.13 16.22 -6.64
N LEU A 614 -1.49 15.06 -6.89
CA LEU A 614 -0.05 14.86 -6.68
C LEU A 614 0.85 15.76 -7.57
N TRP A 615 0.39 16.19 -8.74
CA TRP A 615 1.15 17.10 -9.63
C TRP A 615 0.97 18.58 -9.27
N SER A 616 -0.13 18.97 -8.61
CA SER A 616 -0.36 20.34 -8.14
C SER A 616 0.59 20.70 -7.00
N GLU A 617 0.69 19.84 -5.98
CA GLU A 617 1.68 19.95 -4.91
C GLU A 617 3.09 20.03 -5.48
N TYR A 618 3.46 19.09 -6.36
CA TYR A 618 4.79 19.03 -7.00
C TYR A 618 5.14 20.28 -7.81
N ARG A 619 4.15 20.93 -8.43
CA ARG A 619 4.34 22.15 -9.25
C ARG A 619 4.68 23.34 -8.35
N ASP A 620 3.98 23.47 -7.24
CA ASP A 620 4.07 24.65 -6.38
C ASP A 620 5.29 24.54 -5.45
N ASP A 621 5.61 23.34 -4.94
CA ASP A 621 6.90 23.02 -4.31
C ASP A 621 8.10 23.38 -5.22
N ILE A 622 8.05 23.01 -6.50
CA ILE A 622 9.11 23.32 -7.48
C ILE A 622 9.27 24.84 -7.70
N HIS A 623 8.19 25.61 -7.59
CA HIS A 623 8.21 27.06 -7.78
C HIS A 623 8.66 27.83 -6.53
N GLU A 624 8.31 27.39 -5.32
CA GLU A 624 8.72 28.04 -4.07
C GLU A 624 10.07 27.54 -3.51
N SER A 625 10.62 26.43 -4.02
CA SER A 625 11.80 25.75 -3.46
C SER A 625 13.03 26.65 -3.22
N HIS A 626 13.13 27.15 -1.99
CA HIS A 626 14.34 27.69 -1.39
C HIS A 626 15.49 26.66 -1.46
N GLU A 627 15.18 25.36 -1.46
CA GLU A 627 16.16 24.29 -1.62
C GLU A 627 16.80 24.29 -3.02
N ALA A 628 16.07 24.55 -4.10
CA ALA A 628 16.63 24.67 -5.44
C ALA A 628 17.61 25.85 -5.55
N GLN A 629 17.30 26.99 -4.92
CA GLN A 629 18.19 28.15 -4.84
C GLN A 629 19.42 27.86 -3.95
N MET A 630 19.22 27.19 -2.82
CA MET A 630 20.29 26.69 -1.95
C MET A 630 21.19 25.69 -2.66
N LEU A 631 20.64 24.80 -3.49
CA LEU A 631 21.40 23.81 -4.27
C LEU A 631 22.30 24.51 -5.28
N MET A 632 21.80 25.51 -6.00
CA MET A 632 22.61 26.33 -6.91
C MET A 632 23.71 27.12 -6.17
N LYS A 633 23.41 27.64 -4.98
CA LYS A 633 24.37 28.32 -4.10
C LYS A 633 25.45 27.34 -3.58
N LEU A 634 25.04 26.13 -3.19
CA LEU A 634 25.91 25.06 -2.70
C LEU A 634 26.79 24.47 -3.83
N LEU A 635 26.27 24.33 -5.05
CA LEU A 635 27.03 23.95 -6.23
C LEU A 635 28.12 24.97 -6.55
N ASN A 636 27.82 26.27 -6.45
CA ASN A 636 28.82 27.33 -6.64
C ASN A 636 29.91 27.32 -5.55
N VAL A 637 29.52 27.16 -4.27
CA VAL A 637 30.48 27.05 -3.15
C VAL A 637 31.34 25.78 -3.23
N THR A 638 30.74 24.63 -3.58
CA THR A 638 31.47 23.38 -3.74
C THR A 638 32.42 23.43 -4.94
N TYR A 639 32.04 24.06 -6.06
CA TYR A 639 32.93 24.32 -7.19
C TYR A 639 34.16 25.14 -6.79
N GLN A 640 33.99 26.26 -6.07
CA GLN A 640 35.11 27.06 -5.55
C GLN A 640 36.03 26.24 -4.63
N SER A 641 35.45 25.39 -3.78
CA SER A 641 36.22 24.48 -2.91
C SER A 641 36.95 23.37 -3.67
N PHE A 642 36.47 23.00 -4.86
CA PHE A 642 37.10 22.03 -5.75
C PHE A 642 38.22 22.68 -6.56
N GLU A 643 38.01 23.89 -7.07
CA GLU A 643 39.03 24.67 -7.79
C GLU A 643 40.30 24.85 -6.95
N ALA A 644 40.15 25.28 -5.69
CA ALA A 644 41.25 25.44 -4.76
C ALA A 644 41.98 24.12 -4.47
N ARG A 645 41.25 23.00 -4.35
CA ARG A 645 41.84 21.67 -4.11
C ARG A 645 42.58 21.13 -5.33
N VAL A 646 42.02 21.25 -6.53
CA VAL A 646 42.70 20.85 -7.78
C VAL A 646 43.98 21.67 -7.99
N LYS A 647 43.92 22.99 -7.78
CA LYS A 647 45.13 23.85 -7.85
C LYS A 647 46.18 23.41 -6.83
N ALA A 648 45.81 23.16 -5.57
CA ALA A 648 46.74 22.67 -4.55
C ALA A 648 47.37 21.31 -4.91
N THR A 649 46.58 20.31 -5.31
CA THR A 649 47.06 18.97 -5.66
C THR A 649 47.93 18.96 -6.92
N VAL A 650 47.62 19.79 -7.93
CA VAL A 650 48.49 19.96 -9.10
C VAL A 650 49.79 20.67 -8.73
N ASP A 651 49.76 21.70 -7.88
CA ASP A 651 50.97 22.37 -7.38
C ASP A 651 51.85 21.44 -6.53
N GLU A 652 51.27 20.53 -5.76
CA GLU A 652 51.98 19.48 -5.00
C GLU A 652 52.61 18.45 -5.94
N THR A 653 51.79 17.80 -6.77
CA THR A 653 52.23 16.80 -7.77
C THR A 653 53.28 17.37 -8.73
N SER A 654 53.23 18.67 -9.04
CA SER A 654 54.22 19.33 -9.90
C SER A 654 55.62 19.39 -9.29
N LYS A 655 55.73 19.51 -7.95
CA LYS A 655 57.01 19.52 -7.23
C LYS A 655 57.63 18.13 -7.29
N ASP A 656 56.83 17.10 -7.00
CA ASP A 656 57.27 15.71 -6.97
C ASP A 656 57.69 15.20 -8.36
N LEU A 657 57.01 15.65 -9.41
CA LEU A 657 57.35 15.34 -10.81
C LEU A 657 58.38 16.30 -11.43
N GLY A 658 58.90 17.28 -10.69
CA GLY A 658 59.89 18.25 -11.19
C GLY A 658 59.39 19.14 -12.34
N LEU A 659 58.07 19.35 -12.46
CA LEU A 659 57.45 20.14 -13.51
C LEU A 659 57.67 21.65 -13.27
N ASN A 660 57.91 22.40 -14.34
CA ASN A 660 57.94 23.86 -14.27
C ASN A 660 56.54 24.39 -13.87
N LYS A 661 56.48 25.24 -12.85
CA LYS A 661 55.26 25.85 -12.30
C LYS A 661 54.32 26.46 -13.36
N GLU A 662 54.85 27.11 -14.39
CA GLU A 662 54.02 27.70 -15.47
C GLU A 662 53.27 26.61 -16.27
N LYS A 663 53.88 25.43 -16.44
CA LYS A 663 53.25 24.28 -17.08
C LYS A 663 52.26 23.57 -16.15
N ALA A 664 52.54 23.54 -14.85
CA ALA A 664 51.65 22.99 -13.83
C ALA A 664 50.37 23.84 -13.68
N ALA A 665 50.52 25.16 -13.52
CA ALA A 665 49.39 26.10 -13.48
C ALA A 665 48.54 25.99 -14.74
N LYS A 666 49.16 26.00 -15.93
CA LYS A 666 48.44 25.83 -17.20
C LYS A 666 47.72 24.47 -17.31
N LEU A 667 48.26 23.40 -16.74
CA LEU A 667 47.59 22.10 -16.67
C LEU A 667 46.38 22.14 -15.72
N ALA A 668 46.52 22.76 -14.54
CA ALA A 668 45.42 22.95 -13.60
C ALA A 668 44.28 23.75 -14.23
N ASP A 669 44.58 24.90 -14.84
CA ASP A 669 43.56 25.73 -15.50
C ASP A 669 42.90 25.02 -16.70
N THR A 670 43.66 24.18 -17.45
CA THR A 670 43.08 23.36 -18.53
C THR A 670 42.13 22.28 -18.00
N LEU A 671 42.47 21.63 -16.89
CA LEU A 671 41.60 20.65 -16.23
C LEU A 671 40.35 21.31 -15.64
N LEU A 672 40.49 22.50 -15.06
CA LEU A 672 39.37 23.26 -14.49
C LEU A 672 38.42 23.76 -15.57
N HIS A 673 38.91 24.24 -16.71
CA HIS A 673 38.06 24.55 -17.87
C HIS A 673 37.30 23.32 -18.37
N LEU A 674 37.95 22.14 -18.48
CA LEU A 674 37.27 20.90 -18.87
C LEU A 674 36.15 20.49 -17.90
N VAL A 675 36.37 20.63 -16.59
CA VAL A 675 35.34 20.36 -15.57
C VAL A 675 34.23 21.41 -15.60
N ALA A 676 34.56 22.69 -15.80
CA ALA A 676 33.59 23.78 -15.95
C ALA A 676 32.70 23.58 -17.18
N ASP A 677 33.27 23.26 -18.34
CA ASP A 677 32.53 22.96 -19.57
C ASP A 677 31.61 21.75 -19.38
N GLN A 678 32.10 20.69 -18.72
CA GLN A 678 31.29 19.50 -18.41
C GLN A 678 30.13 19.80 -17.44
N GLN A 679 30.37 20.59 -16.39
CA GLN A 679 29.31 21.02 -15.48
C GLN A 679 28.33 22.00 -16.14
N GLN A 680 28.80 22.90 -17.00
CA GLN A 680 27.93 23.82 -17.75
C GLN A 680 27.06 23.07 -18.77
N MET A 681 27.60 22.02 -19.42
CA MET A 681 26.79 21.11 -20.23
C MET A 681 25.76 20.35 -19.38
N GLY A 682 26.14 19.86 -18.20
CA GLY A 682 25.23 19.25 -17.23
C GLY A 682 24.08 20.18 -16.84
N LEU A 683 24.40 21.37 -16.31
CA LEU A 683 23.42 22.40 -15.94
C LEU A 683 22.52 22.82 -17.11
N LYS A 684 23.06 22.91 -18.33
CA LYS A 684 22.29 23.20 -19.55
C LYS A 684 21.36 22.05 -19.94
N HIS A 685 21.71 20.81 -19.63
CA HIS A 685 20.88 19.64 -19.87
C HIS A 685 19.80 19.48 -18.80
N THR A 686 20.13 19.71 -17.52
CA THR A 686 19.17 19.77 -16.40
C THR A 686 18.19 20.92 -16.59
N LYS A 687 18.65 22.13 -16.95
CA LYS A 687 17.76 23.24 -17.28
C LYS A 687 16.82 22.87 -18.43
N ARG A 688 17.31 22.28 -19.53
CA ARG A 688 16.43 21.79 -20.61
C ARG A 688 15.43 20.73 -20.16
N LEU A 689 15.77 19.88 -19.20
CA LEU A 689 14.85 18.90 -18.64
C LEU A 689 13.76 19.59 -17.82
N VAL A 690 14.12 20.56 -16.96
CA VAL A 690 13.18 21.38 -16.19
C VAL A 690 12.31 22.23 -17.10
N ASP A 691 12.89 22.95 -18.07
CA ASP A 691 12.16 23.72 -19.09
C ASP A 691 11.12 22.83 -19.81
N HIS A 692 11.51 21.60 -20.20
CA HIS A 692 10.62 20.63 -20.86
C HIS A 692 9.55 20.04 -19.91
N LEU A 693 9.86 19.80 -18.63
CA LEU A 693 8.89 19.34 -17.63
C LEU A 693 7.87 20.44 -17.32
N VAL A 694 8.30 21.69 -17.17
CA VAL A 694 7.42 22.86 -17.03
C VAL A 694 6.55 23.07 -18.28
N GLU A 695 7.12 22.90 -19.48
CA GLU A 695 6.34 23.00 -20.73
C GLU A 695 5.39 21.80 -20.93
N ALA A 696 5.71 20.62 -20.39
CA ALA A 696 4.82 19.47 -20.39
C ALA A 696 3.67 19.65 -19.36
N GLY A 697 3.97 20.10 -18.14
CA GLY A 697 2.97 20.40 -17.10
C GLY A 697 1.98 21.48 -17.55
N LYS A 698 2.46 22.55 -18.19
CA LYS A 698 1.61 23.60 -18.81
C LYS A 698 0.70 23.09 -19.92
N ARG A 699 0.91 21.87 -20.44
CA ARG A 699 0.03 21.20 -21.42
C ARG A 699 -0.89 20.14 -20.78
N ALA A 700 -0.73 19.85 -19.48
CA ALA A 700 -1.60 18.94 -18.73
C ALA A 700 -2.79 19.66 -18.07
N VAL A 701 -2.55 20.86 -17.52
CA VAL A 701 -3.58 21.69 -16.84
C VAL A 701 -4.87 21.94 -17.64
N PRO A 702 -4.87 22.08 -18.99
CA PRO A 702 -6.11 22.19 -19.75
C PRO A 702 -6.95 20.90 -19.85
N LEU A 703 -6.35 19.74 -19.58
CA LEU A 703 -7.01 18.44 -19.58
C LEU A 703 -7.57 18.11 -18.19
N GLU A 704 -6.82 18.48 -17.16
CA GLU A 704 -7.13 18.38 -15.73
C GLU A 704 -8.51 18.95 -15.38
N LYS A 705 -8.74 20.25 -15.64
CA LYS A 705 -10.01 20.93 -15.31
C LYS A 705 -11.23 20.48 -16.14
N HIS A 706 -11.03 19.69 -17.20
CA HIS A 706 -12.14 19.05 -17.92
C HIS A 706 -12.55 17.72 -17.25
N THR A 707 -11.59 16.99 -16.70
CA THR A 707 -11.81 15.66 -16.09
C THR A 707 -12.35 15.78 -14.67
N GLU A 708 -11.78 16.67 -13.87
CA GLU A 708 -12.22 17.03 -12.51
C GLU A 708 -13.72 17.35 -12.43
N LYS A 709 -14.22 18.13 -13.40
CA LYS A 709 -15.61 18.62 -13.42
C LYS A 709 -16.65 17.54 -13.76
N GLU A 710 -16.27 16.49 -14.49
CA GLU A 710 -17.16 15.36 -14.76
C GLU A 710 -17.27 14.43 -13.51
N VAL A 711 -16.19 14.25 -12.73
CA VAL A 711 -16.18 13.40 -11.53
C VAL A 711 -17.09 13.95 -10.42
N LEU A 712 -16.98 15.25 -10.11
CA LEU A 712 -17.80 15.89 -9.09
C LEU A 712 -19.30 15.82 -9.42
N GLN A 713 -19.67 15.90 -10.70
CA GLN A 713 -21.07 15.76 -11.13
C GLN A 713 -21.56 14.29 -11.09
N GLU A 714 -20.71 13.29 -11.32
CA GLU A 714 -21.10 11.89 -11.14
C GLU A 714 -21.24 11.51 -9.65
N MET A 715 -20.33 11.96 -8.77
CA MET A 715 -20.43 11.70 -7.32
C MET A 715 -21.70 12.30 -6.70
N GLN A 716 -22.03 13.56 -7.03
CA GLN A 716 -23.27 14.21 -6.58
C GLN A 716 -24.56 13.60 -7.19
N GLN A 717 -24.44 12.73 -8.21
CA GLN A 717 -25.55 11.94 -8.73
C GLN A 717 -25.67 10.57 -8.04
N GLU A 718 -24.56 9.87 -7.76
CA GLU A 718 -24.59 8.64 -6.97
C GLU A 718 -25.14 8.87 -5.56
N GLU A 719 -24.70 9.93 -4.88
CA GLU A 719 -25.15 10.26 -3.52
C GLU A 719 -26.67 10.49 -3.47
N LYS A 720 -27.23 11.22 -4.45
CA LYS A 720 -28.68 11.46 -4.56
C LYS A 720 -29.46 10.19 -4.93
N MET A 721 -28.95 9.34 -5.81
CA MET A 721 -29.61 8.06 -6.13
C MET A 721 -29.66 7.12 -4.92
N ILE A 722 -28.67 7.17 -4.03
CA ILE A 722 -28.64 6.38 -2.79
C ILE A 722 -29.66 6.90 -1.75
N GLU A 723 -29.93 8.20 -1.70
CA GLU A 723 -31.01 8.76 -0.85
C GLU A 723 -32.42 8.55 -1.42
N GLU A 724 -32.58 8.35 -2.74
CA GLU A 724 -33.89 8.27 -3.41
C GLU A 724 -34.49 6.85 -3.56
N GLU A 725 -33.74 5.75 -3.33
CA GLU A 725 -34.29 4.38 -3.40
C GLU A 725 -35.12 3.95 -2.15
N GLY A 726 -36.27 4.63 -1.96
CA GLY A 726 -37.35 4.22 -1.06
C GLY A 726 -38.69 4.10 -1.79
N GLU A 727 -39.35 2.93 -1.73
CA GLU A 727 -40.65 2.68 -2.39
C GLU A 727 -41.81 3.56 -1.82
N PRO A 728 -42.89 3.84 -2.59
CA PRO A 728 -42.91 4.36 -3.97
C PRO A 728 -44.06 5.41 -4.18
N GLU A 729 -44.38 5.71 -5.45
CA GLU A 729 -45.73 6.06 -5.98
C GLU A 729 -46.07 7.54 -6.37
N TYR A 730 -46.09 7.77 -7.69
CA TYR A 730 -46.82 8.77 -8.51
C TYR A 730 -46.69 10.32 -8.33
N ALA A 731 -46.15 10.91 -9.41
CA ALA A 731 -46.72 12.01 -10.22
C ALA A 731 -46.13 13.45 -10.13
N LEU A 732 -45.50 13.83 -11.25
CA LEU A 732 -45.17 15.17 -11.76
C LEU A 732 -46.27 16.25 -11.53
N PRO A 733 -45.92 17.55 -11.37
CA PRO A 733 -45.04 18.24 -12.31
C PRO A 733 -44.01 19.26 -11.77
N GLY A 734 -42.76 19.04 -12.16
CA GLY A 734 -41.99 20.00 -12.97
C GLY A 734 -41.45 21.27 -12.32
N ASP A 735 -40.17 21.23 -11.97
CA ASP A 735 -39.19 22.25 -12.41
C ASP A 735 -37.92 21.51 -12.90
N ASN A 736 -37.13 22.14 -13.77
CA ASN A 736 -36.19 21.42 -14.64
C ASN A 736 -34.81 22.09 -14.75
N GLU A 737 -34.11 22.17 -13.62
CA GLU A 737 -32.73 22.70 -13.54
C GLU A 737 -31.67 21.60 -13.75
N THR A 738 -31.53 21.15 -15.00
CA THR A 738 -30.31 20.46 -15.44
C THR A 738 -29.18 21.47 -15.51
N GLY A 739 -28.47 21.69 -14.40
CA GLY A 739 -27.47 22.75 -14.24
C GLY A 739 -26.36 22.70 -15.30
N ASP A 740 -26.23 23.77 -16.08
CA ASP A 740 -25.15 23.96 -17.04
C ASP A 740 -23.83 24.23 -16.28
N PRO A 741 -22.84 23.31 -16.30
CA PRO A 741 -21.62 23.45 -15.52
C PRO A 741 -20.74 24.62 -15.95
N LEU A 742 -20.92 25.17 -17.16
CA LEU A 742 -20.16 26.34 -17.61
C LEU A 742 -20.82 27.66 -17.21
N LYS A 743 -22.02 27.64 -16.61
CA LYS A 743 -22.76 28.83 -16.20
C LYS A 743 -21.97 29.69 -15.22
N GLY A 744 -21.55 29.14 -14.07
CA GLY A 744 -20.77 29.87 -13.04
C GLY A 744 -19.47 30.46 -13.59
N MET A 745 -18.74 29.69 -14.40
CA MET A 745 -17.52 30.17 -15.09
C MET A 745 -17.76 31.38 -15.98
N LEU A 746 -18.88 31.42 -16.71
CA LEU A 746 -19.26 32.57 -17.51
C LEU A 746 -19.83 33.72 -16.66
N GLU A 747 -20.53 33.44 -15.55
CA GLU A 747 -20.98 34.48 -14.61
C GLU A 747 -19.80 35.17 -13.93
N GLY A 748 -18.74 34.46 -13.56
CA GLY A 748 -17.48 35.01 -13.07
C GLY A 748 -16.74 35.81 -14.14
N PHE A 749 -16.48 35.19 -15.31
CA PHE A 749 -15.82 35.87 -16.43
C PHE A 749 -16.51 37.17 -16.84
N PHE A 750 -17.83 37.14 -17.05
CA PHE A 750 -18.57 38.34 -17.45
C PHE A 750 -18.72 39.35 -16.30
N TRP A 751 -18.64 38.95 -15.03
CA TRP A 751 -18.55 39.89 -13.90
C TRP A 751 -17.21 40.64 -13.91
N VAL A 752 -16.09 39.94 -14.08
CA VAL A 752 -14.75 40.58 -14.21
C VAL A 752 -14.71 41.52 -15.41
N PHE A 753 -15.26 41.11 -16.57
CA PHE A 753 -15.40 42.00 -17.74
C PHE A 753 -16.30 43.21 -17.48
N ASN A 754 -17.39 43.06 -16.70
CA ASN A 754 -18.28 44.18 -16.36
C ASN A 754 -17.61 45.18 -15.41
N ASP A 755 -16.82 44.71 -14.43
CA ASP A 755 -16.01 45.58 -13.59
C ASP A 755 -14.93 46.32 -14.41
N TYR A 756 -14.24 45.60 -15.28
CA TYR A 756 -13.25 46.19 -16.18
C TYR A 756 -13.87 47.25 -17.12
N GLU A 757 -15.08 47.03 -17.65
CA GLU A 757 -15.81 48.06 -18.39
C GLU A 757 -16.22 49.25 -17.50
N ARG A 758 -16.53 49.03 -16.22
CA ARG A 758 -16.88 50.08 -15.26
C ARG A 758 -15.69 51.01 -14.98
N GLU A 759 -14.48 50.47 -14.84
CA GLU A 759 -13.28 51.26 -14.52
C GLU A 759 -12.54 51.79 -15.76
N PHE A 760 -12.30 50.95 -16.77
CA PHE A 760 -11.43 51.29 -17.91
C PHE A 760 -12.18 51.76 -19.17
N SER A 761 -13.47 52.12 -19.06
CA SER A 761 -14.19 52.79 -20.14
C SER A 761 -13.95 54.30 -20.16
N GLY A 762 -14.20 54.93 -21.31
CA GLY A 762 -13.97 56.37 -21.46
C GLY A 762 -12.48 56.74 -21.44
N LYS A 763 -12.05 57.46 -20.39
CA LYS A 763 -10.75 58.16 -20.38
C LYS A 763 -9.54 57.21 -20.53
N PRO A 764 -9.38 56.11 -19.75
CA PRO A 764 -8.28 55.17 -19.93
C PRO A 764 -8.17 54.66 -21.37
N ARG A 765 -9.29 54.18 -21.92
CA ARG A 765 -9.38 53.66 -23.31
C ARG A 765 -9.03 54.67 -24.39
N SER A 766 -9.24 55.96 -24.13
CA SER A 766 -8.89 57.04 -25.05
C SER A 766 -7.44 57.52 -24.92
N MET A 767 -6.74 57.16 -23.83
CA MET A 767 -5.42 57.70 -23.48
C MET A 767 -4.31 56.63 -23.49
N LEU A 768 -4.59 55.41 -23.05
CA LEU A 768 -3.63 54.30 -23.01
C LEU A 768 -3.55 53.61 -24.39
N HIS A 769 -2.80 54.25 -25.28
CA HIS A 769 -2.43 53.75 -26.60
C HIS A 769 -0.93 53.99 -26.86
N PRO A 770 -0.31 53.29 -27.83
CA PRO A 770 1.09 53.53 -28.21
C PRO A 770 1.39 55.02 -28.46
N GLY A 771 2.53 55.51 -27.93
CA GLY A 771 2.90 56.93 -27.99
C GLY A 771 2.32 57.80 -26.86
N ASN A 772 1.56 57.23 -25.92
CA ASN A 772 1.32 57.83 -24.61
C ASN A 772 2.42 57.41 -23.63
N ALA A 773 3.02 58.35 -22.91
CA ALA A 773 4.13 58.08 -21.99
C ALA A 773 3.80 57.01 -20.93
N ALA A 774 2.56 56.94 -20.42
CA ALA A 774 2.15 55.91 -19.46
C ALA A 774 2.02 54.52 -20.12
N TYR A 775 1.51 54.45 -21.36
CA TYR A 775 1.43 53.20 -22.12
C TYR A 775 2.83 52.70 -22.52
N ASP A 776 3.71 53.60 -22.99
CA ASP A 776 5.07 53.25 -23.40
C ASP A 776 5.91 52.83 -22.17
N ALA A 777 5.66 53.39 -20.98
CA ALA A 777 6.23 52.95 -19.71
C ALA A 777 5.69 51.57 -19.28
N LEU A 778 4.36 51.37 -19.27
CA LEU A 778 3.74 50.08 -19.00
C LEU A 778 4.28 48.99 -19.94
N LYS A 779 4.50 49.31 -21.21
CA LYS A 779 5.08 48.36 -22.16
C LYS A 779 6.54 48.04 -21.83
N SER A 780 7.34 49.05 -21.45
CA SER A 780 8.72 48.81 -20.99
C SER A 780 8.80 48.07 -19.66
N LEU A 781 7.73 48.04 -18.86
CA LEU A 781 7.60 47.14 -17.72
C LEU A 781 7.22 45.73 -18.20
N GLY A 782 6.18 45.61 -19.02
CA GLY A 782 5.73 44.37 -19.68
C GLY A 782 6.86 43.56 -20.33
N ASP A 783 7.67 44.20 -21.16
CA ASP A 783 8.82 43.60 -21.84
C ASP A 783 9.91 43.06 -20.86
N LYS A 784 9.86 43.42 -19.57
CA LYS A 784 10.80 42.98 -18.50
C LYS A 784 10.18 42.07 -17.43
N MET A 785 8.86 41.83 -17.43
CA MET A 785 8.17 41.15 -16.31
C MET A 785 8.62 39.70 -16.05
N ASN A 786 9.36 39.08 -16.96
CA ASN A 786 9.94 37.74 -16.76
C ASN A 786 11.31 37.78 -16.03
N ASP A 787 11.92 38.96 -15.89
CA ASP A 787 13.21 39.20 -15.23
C ASP A 787 13.07 39.91 -13.86
N LEU A 788 11.84 40.23 -13.44
CA LEU A 788 11.52 40.99 -12.23
C LEU A 788 10.64 40.16 -11.27
N THR A 789 10.79 40.40 -9.96
CA THR A 789 9.89 39.82 -8.95
C THR A 789 8.61 40.65 -8.79
N GLU A 790 7.55 40.05 -8.23
CA GLU A 790 6.24 40.70 -8.10
C GLU A 790 6.31 42.05 -7.36
N ALA A 791 7.10 42.13 -6.28
CA ALA A 791 7.34 43.37 -5.53
C ALA A 791 8.10 44.42 -6.35
N GLN A 792 8.98 44.01 -7.29
CA GLN A 792 9.66 44.93 -8.21
C GLN A 792 8.73 45.39 -9.34
N ILE A 793 7.80 44.53 -9.80
CA ILE A 793 6.76 44.91 -10.76
C ILE A 793 5.85 45.96 -10.13
N ALA A 794 5.43 45.77 -8.87
CA ALA A 794 4.69 46.78 -8.11
C ALA A 794 5.48 48.09 -7.94
N GLU A 795 6.75 48.04 -7.52
CA GLU A 795 7.58 49.24 -7.33
C GLU A 795 7.84 49.99 -8.65
N GLU A 796 7.92 49.31 -9.80
CA GLU A 796 8.01 49.96 -11.12
C GLU A 796 6.65 50.48 -11.63
N LEU A 797 5.55 49.81 -11.29
CA LEU A 797 4.18 50.22 -11.64
C LEU A 797 3.77 51.52 -10.91
N ASP A 798 4.10 51.65 -9.62
CA ASP A 798 3.88 52.86 -8.82
C ASP A 798 4.61 54.11 -9.36
N LYS A 799 5.65 53.92 -10.18
CA LYS A 799 6.39 55.01 -10.85
C LYS A 799 5.68 55.52 -12.10
N ILE A 800 4.61 54.87 -12.56
CA ILE A 800 3.84 55.23 -13.74
C ILE A 800 2.62 56.07 -13.32
N ASP A 801 2.47 57.28 -13.87
CA ASP A 801 1.32 58.15 -13.60
C ASP A 801 0.05 57.65 -14.33
N LEU A 802 -0.54 56.59 -13.78
CA LEU A 802 -1.81 56.04 -14.22
C LEU A 802 -2.98 57.02 -13.94
N GLY A 803 -2.85 57.90 -12.94
CA GLY A 803 -3.82 58.95 -12.63
C GLY A 803 -4.01 59.95 -13.77
N ALA A 804 -2.92 60.38 -14.41
CA ALA A 804 -2.95 61.29 -15.56
C ALA A 804 -3.74 60.72 -16.74
N VAL A 805 -3.67 59.42 -17.01
CA VAL A 805 -4.49 58.73 -18.03
C VAL A 805 -5.89 58.33 -17.51
N GLY A 806 -6.09 58.34 -16.20
CA GLY A 806 -7.36 58.02 -15.53
C GLY A 806 -7.52 56.55 -15.12
N ALA A 807 -6.45 55.76 -15.17
CA ALA A 807 -6.39 54.32 -14.89
C ALA A 807 -5.79 54.03 -13.50
N GLY A 808 -5.98 54.93 -12.53
CA GLY A 808 -5.43 54.79 -11.18
C GLY A 808 -6.07 53.61 -10.44
N LEU A 809 -5.24 52.76 -9.83
CA LEU A 809 -5.60 51.40 -9.37
C LEU A 809 -6.58 51.32 -8.18
N GLY A 810 -7.02 52.46 -7.65
CA GLY A 810 -7.87 52.53 -6.46
C GLY A 810 -7.19 52.00 -5.21
N SER A 811 -7.98 51.60 -4.22
CA SER A 811 -7.54 50.95 -2.98
C SER A 811 -8.22 49.60 -2.73
N GLY A 812 -8.96 49.07 -3.72
CA GLY A 812 -9.78 47.86 -3.59
C GLY A 812 -9.42 46.72 -4.55
N ARG A 813 -8.52 46.93 -5.52
CA ARG A 813 -8.11 45.85 -6.44
C ARG A 813 -6.99 45.00 -5.84
N VAL A 814 -7.39 43.88 -5.23
CA VAL A 814 -6.48 42.77 -4.93
C VAL A 814 -6.28 41.95 -6.21
N LEU A 815 -5.20 42.28 -6.93
CA LEU A 815 -4.68 41.57 -8.10
C LEU A 815 -3.15 41.56 -8.00
N PRO A 816 -2.47 40.51 -8.48
CA PRO A 816 -1.03 40.56 -8.73
C PRO A 816 -0.68 41.79 -9.60
N ALA A 817 0.39 42.51 -9.25
CA ALA A 817 0.88 43.64 -10.03
C ALA A 817 1.20 43.25 -11.48
N LYS A 818 1.61 41.99 -11.69
CA LYS A 818 1.75 41.35 -12.99
C LYS A 818 0.47 41.37 -13.81
N ASP A 819 -0.64 40.90 -13.25
CA ASP A 819 -1.92 40.81 -13.94
C ASP A 819 -2.50 42.21 -14.22
N ILE A 820 -2.26 43.16 -13.31
CA ILE A 820 -2.58 44.58 -13.51
C ILE A 820 -1.83 45.15 -14.73
N VAL A 821 -0.53 44.85 -14.92
CA VAL A 821 0.22 45.33 -16.09
C VAL A 821 -0.29 44.68 -17.39
N GLU A 822 -0.65 43.39 -17.37
CA GLU A 822 -1.28 42.71 -18.52
C GLU A 822 -2.63 43.38 -18.86
N GLU A 823 -3.51 43.57 -17.88
CA GLU A 823 -4.81 44.24 -18.04
C GLU A 823 -4.70 45.66 -18.61
N LEU A 824 -3.78 46.48 -18.10
CA LEU A 824 -3.56 47.86 -18.55
C LEU A 824 -3.02 47.93 -19.99
N LEU A 825 -2.15 46.99 -20.39
CA LEU A 825 -1.65 46.88 -21.75
C LEU A 825 -2.71 46.39 -22.75
N MET A 826 -3.72 45.65 -22.26
CA MET A 826 -4.79 45.09 -23.09
C MET A 826 -5.98 46.03 -23.33
N ILE A 827 -6.11 47.16 -22.60
CA ILE A 827 -7.21 48.14 -22.71
C ILE A 827 -7.60 48.48 -24.17
N GLY A 828 -6.61 48.75 -25.01
CA GLY A 828 -6.80 49.12 -26.43
C GLY A 828 -7.04 47.94 -27.38
N ASN A 829 -6.78 46.71 -26.94
CA ASN A 829 -6.80 45.49 -27.76
C ASN A 829 -8.02 44.59 -27.48
N ILE A 830 -8.63 44.69 -26.29
CA ILE A 830 -9.78 43.87 -25.90
C ILE A 830 -10.98 44.13 -26.83
N PRO A 831 -11.66 43.08 -27.34
CA PRO A 831 -12.75 43.20 -28.29
C PRO A 831 -14.08 43.54 -27.59
N HIS A 832 -14.13 44.67 -26.90
CA HIS A 832 -15.24 45.15 -26.03
C HIS A 832 -16.65 44.93 -26.59
N LYS A 833 -16.87 45.23 -27.88
CA LYS A 833 -18.16 45.07 -28.55
C LYS A 833 -18.52 43.60 -28.83
N GLU A 834 -17.52 42.76 -29.04
CA GLU A 834 -17.70 41.32 -29.26
C GLU A 834 -18.01 40.64 -27.93
N LEU A 835 -17.27 40.97 -26.85
CA LEU A 835 -17.54 40.47 -25.50
C LEU A 835 -18.95 40.84 -25.00
N ARG A 836 -19.39 42.10 -25.19
CA ARG A 836 -20.79 42.48 -24.91
C ARG A 836 -21.79 41.69 -25.75
N GLY A 837 -21.52 41.48 -27.04
CA GLY A 837 -22.37 40.66 -27.91
C GLY A 837 -22.44 39.19 -27.49
N LEU A 838 -21.35 38.63 -26.93
CA LEU A 838 -21.33 37.29 -26.36
C LEU A 838 -22.14 37.23 -25.05
N GLU A 839 -21.97 38.22 -24.16
CA GLU A 839 -22.73 38.33 -22.91
C GLU A 839 -24.25 38.42 -23.18
N GLU A 840 -24.66 39.26 -24.13
CA GLU A 840 -26.07 39.43 -24.54
C GLU A 840 -26.62 38.16 -25.21
N ALA A 841 -25.87 37.54 -26.12
CA ALA A 841 -26.29 36.30 -26.79
C ALA A 841 -26.38 35.11 -25.82
N TRP A 842 -25.56 35.11 -24.77
CA TRP A 842 -25.59 34.11 -23.72
C TRP A 842 -26.77 34.31 -22.75
N LYS A 843 -26.90 35.51 -22.17
CA LYS A 843 -27.99 35.85 -21.22
C LYS A 843 -29.39 35.81 -21.84
N SER A 844 -29.50 35.86 -23.17
CA SER A 844 -30.75 35.66 -23.91
C SER A 844 -31.01 34.21 -24.35
N GLY A 845 -30.09 33.28 -24.08
CA GLY A 845 -30.19 31.88 -24.54
C GLY A 845 -30.03 31.69 -26.05
N GLN A 846 -29.52 32.70 -26.77
CA GLN A 846 -29.25 32.61 -28.22
C GLN A 846 -28.01 31.74 -28.52
N GLN A 847 -27.07 31.65 -27.59
CA GLN A 847 -25.94 30.72 -27.64
C GLN A 847 -25.76 30.05 -26.27
N ASP A 848 -25.50 28.73 -26.28
CA ASP A 848 -25.17 27.97 -25.08
C ASP A 848 -23.78 28.31 -24.53
N SER A 849 -23.53 27.95 -23.27
CA SER A 849 -22.30 28.26 -22.56
C SER A 849 -21.06 27.61 -23.19
N VAL A 850 -21.19 26.46 -23.86
CA VAL A 850 -20.07 25.78 -24.54
C VAL A 850 -19.63 26.61 -25.77
N GLN A 851 -20.58 27.09 -26.57
CA GLN A 851 -20.29 27.98 -27.71
C GLN A 851 -19.65 29.31 -27.29
N ILE A 852 -20.06 29.86 -26.14
CA ILE A 852 -19.53 31.11 -25.60
C ILE A 852 -18.12 30.89 -25.04
N PHE A 853 -17.94 29.91 -24.16
CA PHE A 853 -16.64 29.57 -23.58
C PHE A 853 -15.61 29.22 -24.66
N GLY A 854 -15.99 28.45 -25.68
CA GLY A 854 -15.11 28.13 -26.81
C GLY A 854 -14.66 29.36 -27.62
N ARG A 855 -15.46 30.43 -27.68
CA ARG A 855 -15.03 31.72 -28.28
C ARG A 855 -14.12 32.51 -27.34
N LEU A 856 -14.39 32.50 -26.04
CA LEU A 856 -13.53 33.17 -25.06
C LEU A 856 -12.14 32.51 -25.00
N ALA A 857 -12.07 31.18 -24.98
CA ALA A 857 -10.82 30.44 -25.10
C ALA A 857 -10.04 30.82 -26.38
N ALA A 858 -10.71 30.88 -27.53
CA ALA A 858 -10.10 31.31 -28.79
C ALA A 858 -9.66 32.80 -28.76
N MET A 859 -10.30 33.68 -27.99
CA MET A 859 -9.83 35.04 -27.75
C MET A 859 -8.59 35.07 -26.85
N HIS A 860 -8.54 34.21 -25.83
CA HIS A 860 -7.39 34.10 -24.93
C HIS A 860 -6.14 33.58 -25.67
N GLU A 861 -6.27 32.52 -26.50
CA GLU A 861 -5.20 32.04 -27.39
C GLU A 861 -4.68 33.12 -28.36
N GLN A 862 -5.53 34.09 -28.72
CA GLN A 862 -5.19 35.21 -29.59
C GLN A 862 -4.63 36.42 -28.81
N HIS A 863 -4.41 36.31 -27.50
CA HIS A 863 -4.06 37.39 -26.59
C HIS A 863 -4.98 38.62 -26.74
N LYS A 864 -6.29 38.38 -26.83
CA LYS A 864 -7.35 39.41 -26.89
C LYS A 864 -8.06 39.65 -25.56
N ILE A 865 -7.89 38.75 -24.59
CA ILE A 865 -8.40 38.89 -23.22
C ILE A 865 -7.31 38.42 -22.22
N PRO A 866 -7.21 39.05 -21.04
CA PRO A 866 -6.23 38.67 -20.02
C PRO A 866 -6.37 37.22 -19.56
N SER A 867 -5.25 36.64 -19.12
CA SER A 867 -5.17 35.26 -18.63
C SER A 867 -6.02 35.02 -17.37
N GLY A 868 -5.93 35.90 -16.37
CA GLY A 868 -6.65 35.75 -15.08
C GLY A 868 -8.18 35.76 -15.18
N TRP A 869 -8.78 36.35 -16.22
CA TRP A 869 -10.24 36.46 -16.36
C TRP A 869 -10.93 35.12 -16.51
N LEU A 870 -10.28 34.13 -17.14
CA LEU A 870 -10.81 32.78 -17.29
C LEU A 870 -10.55 31.89 -16.07
N GLN A 871 -9.76 32.37 -15.10
CA GLN A 871 -9.44 31.67 -13.87
C GLN A 871 -10.43 32.04 -12.76
N ARG A 872 -10.72 33.35 -12.61
CA ARG A 872 -11.73 33.96 -11.69
C ARG A 872 -13.20 33.61 -11.97
N GLY A 873 -13.46 32.48 -12.63
CA GLY A 873 -14.78 31.89 -12.83
C GLY A 873 -14.98 30.59 -12.04
N ILE A 874 -14.09 30.30 -11.09
CA ILE A 874 -14.08 29.05 -10.33
C ILE A 874 -14.29 29.33 -8.83
N ASP A 875 -13.89 30.50 -8.38
CA ASP A 875 -13.86 30.93 -6.98
C ASP A 875 -15.26 31.44 -6.56
N GLU A 876 -16.24 30.53 -6.57
CA GLU A 876 -17.63 30.82 -6.20
C GLU A 876 -17.79 30.99 -4.67
N ASP A 877 -16.87 30.40 -3.89
CA ASP A 877 -16.77 30.56 -2.42
C ASP A 877 -16.37 31.99 -2.02
N GLU A 878 -15.33 32.59 -2.67
CA GLU A 878 -14.97 34.01 -2.47
C GLU A 878 -16.15 34.95 -2.77
N ARG A 879 -17.05 34.52 -3.67
CA ARG A 879 -18.25 35.28 -4.05
C ARG A 879 -19.32 35.26 -2.98
N GLU A 880 -19.52 34.15 -2.28
CA GLU A 880 -20.45 34.11 -1.14
C GLU A 880 -19.88 34.91 0.02
N GLU A 881 -18.58 34.80 0.34
CA GLU A 881 -17.93 35.64 1.36
C GLU A 881 -18.05 37.14 1.04
N ILE A 882 -17.71 37.58 -0.18
CA ILE A 882 -17.82 39.00 -0.57
C ILE A 882 -19.29 39.47 -0.58
N ALA A 883 -20.25 38.62 -0.93
CA ALA A 883 -21.67 38.96 -0.88
C ALA A 883 -22.19 39.08 0.57
N GLU A 884 -21.72 38.22 1.49
CA GLU A 884 -22.00 38.35 2.91
C GLU A 884 -21.33 39.59 3.52
N GLU A 885 -20.10 39.93 3.13
CA GLU A 885 -19.42 41.18 3.55
C GLU A 885 -20.14 42.43 3.02
N GLU A 886 -20.48 42.52 1.73
CA GLU A 886 -21.26 43.65 1.19
C GLU A 886 -22.63 43.76 1.89
N GLN A 887 -23.27 42.64 2.23
CA GLN A 887 -24.53 42.65 2.96
C GLN A 887 -24.35 43.05 4.43
N ALA A 888 -23.25 42.66 5.08
CA ALA A 888 -22.91 43.05 6.44
C ALA A 888 -22.58 44.55 6.55
N GLU A 889 -21.68 45.09 5.69
CA GLU A 889 -21.39 46.53 5.64
C GLU A 889 -22.66 47.36 5.41
N LYS A 890 -23.56 46.88 4.56
CA LYS A 890 -24.83 47.55 4.28
C LYS A 890 -25.79 47.51 5.47
N LEU A 891 -25.86 46.40 6.20
CA LEU A 891 -26.63 46.30 7.44
C LEU A 891 -26.05 47.17 8.56
N GLU A 892 -24.72 47.22 8.73
CA GLU A 892 -24.07 48.17 9.65
C GLU A 892 -24.31 49.63 9.23
N GLY A 893 -24.21 49.92 7.93
CA GLY A 893 -24.47 51.23 7.35
C GLY A 893 -25.93 51.68 7.39
N GLU A 894 -26.89 50.77 7.60
CA GLU A 894 -28.29 51.08 7.90
C GLU A 894 -28.53 51.17 9.42
N ALA A 895 -27.92 50.30 10.23
CA ALA A 895 -27.97 50.36 11.69
C ALA A 895 -27.33 51.64 12.25
N ALA A 896 -26.27 52.15 11.64
CA ALA A 896 -25.62 53.42 11.97
C ALA A 896 -26.41 54.68 11.53
N LYS A 897 -27.53 54.50 10.81
CA LYS A 897 -28.47 55.57 10.43
C LYS A 897 -29.77 55.57 11.24
N ALA A 898 -29.99 54.55 12.08
CA ALA A 898 -31.19 54.35 12.89
C ALA A 898 -31.10 55.01 14.28
#